data_AF-A0A8C9YUF7-F1
#
_entry.id   AF-A0A8C9YUF7-F1
#
_cell.length_a   1.000
_cell.length_b   1.000
_cell.length_c   1.000
_cell.angle_alpha   90.00
_cell.angle_beta   90.00
_cell.angle_gamma   90.00
#
_symmetry.space_group_name_H-M   'P 1'
#
loop_
_entity.id
_entity.type
_entity.pdbx_description
1 polymer ?
#
loop_
_entity_poly.entity_id
_entity_poly.type
_entity_poly.pdbx_seq_one_letter_code
_entity_poly.pdbx_strand_id
1 'polypeptide(L)'
;MIERPNNCKPRDSVRGGGCCADLPVFFSQNSGLVAVVARETASILPETMEDSLCSSLAPEVKLQLPVAQEDKTKLLKAAFLHFCRNDLVGAQTVTDELFPANADGDEGAELDGLVTRINLDLVDDYPASDPRWAESVPDESGGFPLTSLIILHQLEDKMKAHGCFMDFLLQVGLLDRLGQVTVRSSPVATRLLLCEHAEKLQAAMVLKNHHSKHGELVNRAIGIALQKNGATVPPSLTAADVFFREVSQISSVFECLLDEEERSLKESPVDSVQWAEVVLTVNNVIKDMLQAASQYRETKAFMYRASETAAAEPEYIPWTASGGVGGVRSVLSRQHEVILRSVYPHADSELRSALCEQLVALLDIYLGGYVAQLTSLQQQRPLGAQQERYNSLEMEYSQRRSELLAPLLELGQYQWVAALAEKYCDFDILVQMCEQTDNQSRLQHYMTKFADQNFADFLFRWYMEKGKRGKLLSQPAAQHQQLASFLQSHQHLSWLHHIHANRTLYSQANGETRYFVKKKTLLALSKLTVLASDLHEDELNKHVDDIVEQERFLLHQETLPRQLLEEKQLNPDTMPLLSAHNLIQLYICDENRRANEYDFKKALDLLEYIDEDIDSLKCEIFGKALRRDDWSSTDGTDDPLEAAKDSIFVKILLKLIQEGEKRSRLRELLELEDLSGLKSKPYFEFVLRANYEHYLEAQM
;
A
#
# COMPACT_ATOMS: atom_id res chain seq x y z
N MET A 1 -24.62 -50.40 -42.50
CA MET A 1 -23.56 -51.41 -42.27
C MET A 1 -23.35 -51.44 -40.78
N ILE A 2 -23.72 -52.54 -40.11
CA ILE A 2 -23.60 -52.69 -38.66
C ILE A 2 -22.28 -53.43 -38.40
N GLU A 3 -21.38 -52.81 -37.65
CA GLU A 3 -20.10 -53.41 -37.25
C GLU A 3 -20.33 -54.63 -36.35
N ARG A 4 -19.45 -55.63 -36.47
CA ARG A 4 -19.55 -56.89 -35.71
C ARG A 4 -19.20 -56.64 -34.25
N PRO A 5 -19.99 -57.14 -33.28
CA PRO A 5 -19.61 -57.11 -31.86
C PRO A 5 -18.41 -58.03 -31.60
N ASN A 6 -17.45 -57.54 -30.80
CA ASN A 6 -16.14 -58.16 -30.54
C ASN A 6 -16.16 -59.50 -29.76
N ASN A 7 -17.32 -60.05 -29.42
CA ASN A 7 -17.43 -61.29 -28.62
C ASN A 7 -17.51 -62.59 -29.42
N CYS A 8 -17.31 -62.56 -30.74
CA CYS A 8 -17.29 -63.78 -31.55
C CYS A 8 -15.85 -64.24 -31.82
N LYS A 9 -15.47 -65.44 -31.32
CA LYS A 9 -14.30 -66.17 -31.82
C LYS A 9 -14.33 -66.21 -33.36
N PRO A 10 -13.19 -66.15 -34.07
CA PRO A 10 -13.14 -66.06 -35.53
C PRO A 10 -13.60 -67.37 -36.18
N ARG A 11 -14.93 -67.57 -36.26
CA ARG A 11 -15.70 -68.54 -37.06
C ARG A 11 -17.19 -68.61 -36.69
N ASP A 12 -17.67 -67.80 -35.75
CA ASP A 12 -19.06 -67.91 -35.32
C ASP A 12 -20.04 -67.34 -36.36
N SER A 13 -21.12 -68.06 -36.64
CA SER A 13 -22.15 -67.68 -37.61
C SER A 13 -23.51 -67.56 -36.94
N VAL A 14 -24.19 -66.44 -37.17
CA VAL A 14 -25.55 -66.22 -36.66
C VAL A 14 -26.51 -67.04 -37.52
N ARG A 15 -27.19 -67.99 -36.88
CA ARG A 15 -28.09 -68.98 -37.50
C ARG A 15 -29.54 -68.51 -37.56
N GLY A 16 -29.90 -67.51 -36.75
CA GLY A 16 -31.25 -66.93 -36.73
C GLY A 16 -31.34 -65.78 -35.74
N GLY A 17 -32.33 -64.91 -35.92
CA GLY A 17 -32.64 -63.81 -35.01
C GLY A 17 -34.14 -63.75 -34.75
N GLY A 18 -34.52 -63.29 -33.56
CA GLY A 18 -35.91 -63.12 -33.13
C GLY A 18 -36.03 -62.05 -32.06
N CYS A 19 -37.24 -61.80 -31.60
CA CYS A 19 -37.52 -60.92 -30.48
C CYS A 19 -38.26 -61.71 -29.38
N CYS A 20 -37.79 -61.62 -28.14
CA CYS A 20 -38.48 -62.20 -26.99
C CYS A 20 -38.62 -61.11 -25.92
N ALA A 21 -39.86 -60.74 -25.57
CA ALA A 21 -40.15 -59.65 -24.63
C ALA A 21 -39.39 -58.35 -24.94
N ASP A 22 -39.49 -57.87 -26.19
CA ASP A 22 -38.86 -56.65 -26.71
C ASP A 22 -37.31 -56.62 -26.71
N LEU A 23 -36.66 -57.76 -26.41
CA LEU A 23 -35.22 -57.91 -26.53
C LEU A 23 -34.84 -58.60 -27.85
N PRO A 24 -33.89 -58.06 -28.64
CA PRO A 24 -33.38 -58.72 -29.83
C PRO A 24 -32.49 -59.91 -29.41
N VAL A 25 -32.87 -61.10 -29.86
CA VAL A 25 -32.21 -62.36 -29.56
C VAL A 25 -31.61 -62.94 -30.83
N PHE A 26 -30.36 -63.38 -30.77
CA PHE A 26 -29.62 -64.02 -31.84
C PHE A 26 -29.24 -65.44 -31.45
N PHE A 27 -29.33 -66.37 -32.39
CA PHE A 27 -28.84 -67.72 -32.19
C PHE A 27 -27.46 -67.85 -32.87
N SER A 28 -26.41 -67.96 -32.06
CA SER A 28 -25.06 -68.27 -32.51
C SER A 28 -24.84 -69.78 -32.53
N GLN A 29 -24.00 -70.24 -33.46
CA GLN A 29 -23.63 -71.66 -33.55
C GLN A 29 -22.76 -72.13 -32.38
N ASN A 30 -21.94 -71.26 -31.80
CA ASN A 30 -21.05 -71.63 -30.69
C ASN A 30 -21.56 -71.21 -29.31
N SER A 31 -22.37 -70.14 -29.23
CA SER A 31 -22.83 -69.55 -27.97
C SER A 31 -24.34 -69.69 -27.73
N GLY A 32 -25.06 -70.37 -28.63
CA GLY A 32 -26.49 -70.64 -28.44
C GLY A 32 -27.33 -69.38 -28.51
N LEU A 33 -28.31 -69.23 -27.61
CA LEU A 33 -29.24 -68.10 -27.60
C LEU A 33 -28.60 -66.91 -26.87
N VAL A 34 -28.33 -65.83 -27.61
CA VAL A 34 -27.67 -64.60 -27.13
C VAL A 34 -28.65 -63.44 -27.27
N ALA A 35 -29.08 -62.84 -26.16
CA ALA A 35 -29.86 -61.60 -26.19
C ALA A 35 -28.91 -60.39 -26.19
N VAL A 36 -29.14 -59.43 -27.08
CA VAL A 36 -28.42 -58.15 -27.09
C VAL A 36 -29.31 -57.14 -26.39
N VAL A 37 -28.93 -56.78 -25.17
CA VAL A 37 -29.58 -55.69 -24.44
C VAL A 37 -28.80 -54.42 -24.77
N ALA A 38 -29.48 -53.36 -25.21
CA ALA A 38 -28.85 -52.04 -25.26
C ALA A 38 -28.52 -51.64 -23.81
N ARG A 39 -27.24 -51.42 -23.49
CA ARG A 39 -26.89 -50.75 -22.24
C ARG A 39 -27.45 -49.33 -22.32
N GLU A 40 -28.56 -49.06 -21.62
CA GLU A 40 -29.10 -47.70 -21.45
C GLU A 40 -28.22 -46.84 -20.53
N THR A 41 -27.22 -47.43 -19.86
CA THR A 41 -26.26 -46.73 -19.01
C THR A 41 -24.98 -46.46 -19.80
N ALA A 42 -24.98 -45.39 -20.60
CA ALA A 42 -23.73 -44.80 -21.03
C ALA A 42 -23.06 -44.17 -19.80
N SER A 43 -21.95 -44.76 -19.37
CA SER A 43 -21.09 -44.19 -18.34
C SER A 43 -20.49 -42.87 -18.81
N ILE A 44 -20.29 -41.94 -17.87
CA ILE A 44 -19.62 -40.67 -18.17
C ILE A 44 -18.12 -40.90 -18.44
N LEU A 45 -17.58 -42.03 -17.96
CA LEU A 45 -16.22 -42.47 -18.22
C LEU A 45 -16.13 -43.33 -19.51
N PRO A 46 -15.00 -43.28 -20.24
CA PRO A 46 -14.69 -44.22 -21.31
C PRO A 46 -14.91 -45.68 -20.88
N GLU A 47 -15.52 -46.51 -21.74
CA GLU A 47 -15.88 -47.92 -21.47
C GLU A 47 -14.70 -48.78 -20.96
N THR A 48 -13.47 -48.42 -21.33
CA THR A 48 -12.23 -49.10 -20.91
C THR A 48 -11.77 -48.76 -19.48
N MET A 49 -12.21 -47.61 -18.94
CA MET A 49 -12.02 -47.28 -17.52
C MET A 49 -12.95 -48.14 -16.65
N GLU A 50 -14.16 -48.45 -17.10
CA GLU A 50 -15.12 -49.26 -16.33
C GLU A 50 -14.68 -50.72 -16.14
N ASP A 51 -14.19 -51.35 -17.22
CA ASP A 51 -13.86 -52.78 -17.24
C ASP A 51 -12.64 -53.12 -16.36
N SER A 52 -11.68 -52.20 -16.24
CA SER A 52 -10.46 -52.41 -15.43
C SER A 52 -10.63 -51.97 -13.96
N LEU A 53 -11.51 -51.01 -13.67
CA LEU A 53 -11.90 -50.66 -12.30
C LEU A 53 -12.72 -51.78 -11.63
N CYS A 54 -13.33 -52.64 -12.45
CA CYS A 54 -13.94 -53.89 -12.00
C CYS A 54 -12.90 -54.97 -11.63
N SER A 55 -11.70 -54.97 -12.23
CA SER A 55 -10.70 -56.04 -12.00
C SER A 55 -9.84 -55.84 -10.75
N SER A 56 -9.77 -54.62 -10.22
CA SER A 56 -9.11 -54.31 -8.94
C SER A 56 -9.95 -54.68 -7.72
N LEU A 57 -11.22 -55.08 -7.92
CA LEU A 57 -12.09 -55.62 -6.88
C LEU A 57 -12.07 -57.15 -6.94
N ALA A 58 -11.33 -57.78 -6.03
CA ALA A 58 -11.56 -59.17 -5.67
C ALA A 58 -12.98 -59.33 -5.06
N PRO A 59 -13.61 -60.53 -5.13
CA PRO A 59 -15.04 -60.66 -4.92
C PRO A 59 -15.45 -60.38 -3.48
N GLU A 60 -16.53 -59.61 -3.32
CA GLU A 60 -17.40 -59.44 -2.14
C GLU A 60 -16.77 -59.73 -0.76
N VAL A 61 -16.24 -58.70 -0.11
CA VAL A 61 -15.90 -58.78 1.32
C VAL A 61 -17.18 -58.61 2.14
N LYS A 62 -17.63 -59.70 2.78
CA LYS A 62 -18.68 -59.68 3.80
C LYS A 62 -18.19 -58.87 5.02
N LEU A 63 -18.87 -57.75 5.30
CA LEU A 63 -18.61 -56.87 6.44
C LEU A 63 -18.97 -57.53 7.78
N GLN A 64 -17.98 -57.64 8.68
CA GLN A 64 -18.13 -57.67 10.14
C GLN A 64 -16.72 -57.67 10.75
N LEU A 65 -16.11 -56.50 10.96
CA LEU A 65 -14.95 -56.19 11.83
C LEU A 65 -14.61 -54.68 11.69
N PRO A 66 -13.91 -54.03 12.66
CA PRO A 66 -13.60 -52.60 12.59
C PRO A 66 -12.67 -52.32 11.41
N VAL A 67 -13.12 -51.43 10.53
CA VAL A 67 -12.55 -51.14 9.20
C VAL A 67 -11.26 -50.33 9.35
N ALA A 68 -10.15 -50.81 8.79
CA ALA A 68 -8.87 -50.09 8.79
C ALA A 68 -8.92 -48.85 7.86
N GLN A 69 -8.04 -47.88 8.08
CA GLN A 69 -8.03 -46.62 7.30
C GLN A 69 -7.78 -46.82 5.79
N GLU A 70 -7.09 -47.91 5.41
CA GLU A 70 -6.90 -48.35 4.01
C GLU A 70 -8.14 -49.00 3.39
N ASP A 71 -9.06 -49.51 4.20
CA ASP A 71 -10.33 -50.06 3.72
C ASP A 71 -11.33 -48.92 3.47
N LYS A 72 -11.29 -47.84 4.28
CA LYS A 72 -12.11 -46.64 4.05
C LYS A 72 -11.78 -45.94 2.72
N THR A 73 -10.50 -45.87 2.33
CA THR A 73 -10.12 -45.31 1.02
C THR A 73 -10.65 -46.16 -0.14
N LYS A 74 -10.56 -47.48 -0.02
CA LYS A 74 -11.09 -48.43 -1.02
C LYS A 74 -12.61 -48.35 -1.14
N LEU A 75 -13.31 -48.20 -0.02
CA LEU A 75 -14.78 -48.06 0.00
C LEU A 75 -15.24 -46.73 -0.61
N LEU A 76 -14.56 -45.60 -0.34
CA LEU A 76 -14.90 -44.34 -1.01
C LEU A 76 -14.55 -44.37 -2.51
N LYS A 77 -13.44 -45.02 -2.90
CA LYS A 77 -13.14 -45.30 -4.31
C LYS A 77 -14.24 -46.14 -4.95
N ALA A 78 -14.74 -47.18 -4.27
CA ALA A 78 -15.88 -47.98 -4.75
C ALA A 78 -17.16 -47.12 -4.90
N ALA A 79 -17.47 -46.26 -3.94
CA ALA A 79 -18.61 -45.34 -4.05
C ALA A 79 -18.50 -44.40 -5.27
N PHE A 80 -17.30 -43.86 -5.52
CA PHE A 80 -17.02 -43.08 -6.72
C PHE A 80 -17.21 -43.90 -8.00
N LEU A 81 -16.82 -45.18 -8.01
CA LEU A 81 -17.07 -46.07 -9.16
C LEU A 81 -18.56 -46.35 -9.40
N HIS A 82 -19.34 -46.52 -8.32
CA HIS A 82 -20.80 -46.61 -8.43
C HIS A 82 -21.38 -45.35 -9.07
N PHE A 83 -20.90 -44.17 -8.67
CA PHE A 83 -21.31 -42.90 -9.27
C PHE A 83 -20.97 -42.82 -10.77
N CYS A 84 -19.76 -43.22 -11.17
CA CYS A 84 -19.36 -43.23 -12.58
C CYS A 84 -20.21 -44.15 -13.46
N ARG A 85 -20.84 -45.17 -12.87
CA ARG A 85 -21.80 -46.10 -13.51
C ARG A 85 -23.24 -45.57 -13.53
N ASN A 86 -23.46 -44.30 -13.16
CA ASN A 86 -24.77 -43.66 -12.95
C ASN A 86 -25.61 -44.27 -11.82
N ASP A 87 -25.00 -45.04 -10.89
CA ASP A 87 -25.68 -45.56 -9.70
C ASP A 87 -25.53 -44.58 -8.53
N LEU A 88 -26.30 -43.49 -8.60
CA LEU A 88 -26.33 -42.43 -7.60
C LEU A 88 -26.81 -42.94 -6.23
N VAL A 89 -27.76 -43.87 -6.23
CA VAL A 89 -28.34 -44.42 -4.99
C VAL A 89 -27.32 -45.33 -4.30
N GLY A 90 -26.66 -46.23 -5.04
CA GLY A 90 -25.58 -47.06 -4.52
C GLY A 90 -24.43 -46.22 -3.97
N ALA A 91 -24.01 -45.19 -4.71
CA ALA A 91 -22.97 -44.27 -4.25
C ALA A 91 -23.35 -43.56 -2.94
N GLN A 92 -24.57 -43.01 -2.84
CA GLN A 92 -25.09 -42.38 -1.62
C GLN A 92 -25.16 -43.34 -0.44
N THR A 93 -25.65 -44.57 -0.64
CA THR A 93 -25.72 -45.56 0.44
C THR A 93 -24.35 -45.92 1.01
N VAL A 94 -23.35 -46.13 0.14
CA VAL A 94 -21.98 -46.45 0.59
C VAL A 94 -21.35 -45.25 1.29
N THR A 95 -21.59 -44.02 0.83
CA THR A 95 -21.08 -42.82 1.51
C THR A 95 -21.77 -42.52 2.83
N ASP A 96 -23.08 -42.76 2.93
CA ASP A 96 -23.85 -42.57 4.16
C ASP A 96 -23.48 -43.62 5.22
N GLU A 97 -23.14 -44.85 4.80
CA GLU A 97 -22.59 -45.88 5.66
C GLU A 97 -21.17 -45.56 6.14
N LEU A 98 -20.34 -44.95 5.29
CA LEU A 98 -18.97 -44.53 5.65
C LEU A 98 -18.92 -43.29 6.54
N PHE A 99 -19.84 -42.34 6.30
CA PHE A 99 -19.85 -41.03 6.95
C PHE A 99 -21.28 -40.66 7.37
N PRO A 100 -21.83 -41.26 8.43
CA PRO A 100 -23.20 -40.98 8.87
C PRO A 100 -23.39 -39.49 9.21
N ALA A 101 -24.60 -38.97 8.96
CA ALA A 101 -24.93 -37.55 9.09
C ALA A 101 -24.80 -36.96 10.52
N ASN A 102 -24.60 -37.81 11.54
CA ASN A 102 -24.57 -37.44 12.97
C ASN A 102 -23.18 -37.56 13.61
N ALA A 103 -22.11 -37.68 12.84
CA ALA A 103 -20.79 -37.92 13.39
C ALA A 103 -20.07 -36.65 13.90
N ASP A 104 -19.38 -36.79 15.03
CA ASP A 104 -18.62 -35.74 15.71
C ASP A 104 -17.44 -35.22 14.87
N GLY A 105 -16.94 -34.02 15.21
CA GLY A 105 -15.96 -33.26 14.42
C GLY A 105 -14.61 -33.93 14.11
N ASP A 106 -14.25 -35.05 14.75
CA ASP A 106 -13.04 -35.84 14.43
C ASP A 106 -13.17 -36.60 13.09
N GLU A 107 -14.39 -37.01 12.68
CA GLU A 107 -14.60 -37.68 11.40
C GLU A 107 -14.48 -36.73 10.19
N GLY A 108 -14.65 -35.42 10.40
CA GLY A 108 -14.45 -34.39 9.37
C GLY A 108 -12.99 -34.31 8.89
N ALA A 109 -12.03 -34.39 9.83
CA ALA A 109 -10.61 -34.42 9.50
C ALA A 109 -10.21 -35.71 8.77
N GLU A 110 -10.84 -36.84 9.11
CA GLU A 110 -10.64 -38.10 8.39
C GLU A 110 -11.20 -38.04 6.95
N LEU A 111 -12.41 -37.49 6.76
CA LEU A 111 -13.02 -37.26 5.45
C LEU A 111 -12.14 -36.35 4.58
N ASP A 112 -11.69 -35.23 5.14
CA ASP A 112 -10.80 -34.27 4.48
C ASP A 112 -9.50 -34.94 4.00
N GLY A 113 -8.88 -35.76 4.85
CA GLY A 113 -7.68 -36.53 4.50
C GLY A 113 -7.93 -37.59 3.42
N LEU A 114 -9.09 -38.26 3.48
CA LEU A 114 -9.48 -39.30 2.52
C LEU A 114 -9.71 -38.71 1.12
N VAL A 115 -10.50 -37.64 1.04
CA VAL A 115 -10.82 -36.93 -0.21
C VAL A 115 -9.56 -36.34 -0.83
N THR A 116 -8.69 -35.76 0.00
CA THR A 116 -7.40 -35.22 -0.46
C THR A 116 -6.52 -36.33 -1.03
N ARG A 117 -6.43 -37.49 -0.36
CA ARG A 117 -5.63 -38.63 -0.83
C ARG A 117 -6.15 -39.20 -2.15
N ILE A 118 -7.47 -39.40 -2.28
CA ILE A 118 -8.06 -39.87 -3.53
C ILE A 118 -7.82 -38.88 -4.67
N ASN A 119 -7.92 -37.59 -4.39
CA ASN A 119 -7.65 -36.58 -5.40
C ASN A 119 -6.16 -36.54 -5.82
N LEU A 120 -5.24 -36.67 -4.85
CA LEU A 120 -3.81 -36.80 -5.14
C LEU A 120 -3.51 -38.05 -5.97
N ASP A 121 -4.08 -39.20 -5.60
CA ASP A 121 -3.95 -40.45 -6.36
C ASP A 121 -4.41 -40.26 -7.82
N LEU A 122 -5.48 -39.48 -8.04
CA LEU A 122 -6.03 -39.20 -9.37
C LEU A 122 -5.15 -38.26 -10.20
N VAL A 123 -4.57 -37.25 -9.55
CA VAL A 123 -3.73 -36.22 -10.19
C VAL A 123 -2.34 -36.76 -10.49
N ASP A 124 -1.78 -37.58 -9.60
CA ASP A 124 -0.45 -38.17 -9.71
C ASP A 124 -0.47 -39.61 -10.26
N ASP A 125 -1.60 -40.01 -10.87
CA ASP A 125 -1.82 -41.37 -11.32
C ASP A 125 -0.87 -41.82 -12.43
N TYR A 126 -0.64 -43.13 -12.48
CA TYR A 126 0.17 -43.81 -13.48
C TYR A 126 -0.67 -44.05 -14.75
N PRO A 127 -0.09 -43.85 -15.95
CA PRO A 127 -0.77 -44.19 -17.18
C PRO A 127 -0.79 -45.72 -17.35
N ALA A 128 -1.86 -46.37 -16.89
CA ALA A 128 -1.96 -47.84 -16.89
C ALA A 128 -1.98 -48.47 -18.29
N SER A 129 -2.30 -47.70 -19.34
CA SER A 129 -2.24 -48.19 -20.72
C SER A 129 -0.85 -48.13 -21.36
N ASP A 130 0.14 -47.49 -20.70
CA ASP A 130 1.51 -47.44 -21.20
C ASP A 130 2.35 -48.59 -20.59
N PRO A 131 2.73 -49.61 -21.40
CA PRO A 131 3.47 -50.77 -20.91
C PRO A 131 4.87 -50.43 -20.39
N ARG A 132 5.42 -49.24 -20.71
CA ARG A 132 6.72 -48.79 -20.18
C ARG A 132 6.70 -48.56 -18.67
N TRP A 133 5.51 -48.41 -18.09
CA TRP A 133 5.31 -48.20 -16.65
C TRP A 133 5.13 -49.50 -15.86
N ALA A 134 5.03 -50.66 -16.52
CA ALA A 134 4.70 -51.94 -15.86
C ALA A 134 5.68 -52.32 -14.73
N GLU A 135 6.97 -51.93 -14.82
CA GLU A 135 7.97 -52.18 -13.77
C GLU A 135 7.95 -51.13 -12.65
N SER A 136 7.26 -50.00 -12.86
CA SER A 136 7.24 -48.83 -11.98
C SER A 136 5.93 -48.63 -11.23
N VAL A 137 4.90 -49.43 -11.54
CA VAL A 137 3.62 -49.47 -10.83
C VAL A 137 3.77 -50.40 -9.62
N PRO A 138 3.55 -49.93 -8.39
CA PRO A 138 3.49 -50.81 -7.21
C PRO A 138 2.39 -51.88 -7.35
N ASP A 139 2.67 -53.13 -6.97
CA ASP A 139 1.70 -54.26 -7.01
C ASP A 139 0.39 -53.99 -6.22
N GLU A 140 0.36 -52.97 -5.35
CA GLU A 140 -0.78 -52.59 -4.51
C GLU A 140 -1.48 -51.28 -4.93
N SER A 141 -0.99 -50.57 -5.95
CA SER A 141 -1.65 -49.33 -6.40
C SER A 141 -2.83 -49.66 -7.31
N GLY A 142 -4.02 -49.78 -6.72
CA GLY A 142 -5.29 -49.64 -7.44
C GLY A 142 -5.50 -48.21 -7.93
N GLY A 143 -4.63 -47.76 -8.84
CA GLY A 143 -4.75 -46.48 -9.56
C GLY A 143 -5.86 -46.53 -10.60
N PHE A 144 -6.34 -45.37 -11.02
CA PHE A 144 -7.30 -45.25 -12.12
C PHE A 144 -6.56 -45.42 -13.46
N PRO A 145 -6.92 -46.39 -14.29
CA PRO A 145 -6.17 -46.65 -15.51
C PRO A 145 -6.47 -45.58 -16.56
N LEU A 146 -5.64 -44.53 -16.61
CA LEU A 146 -5.71 -43.53 -17.67
C LEU A 146 -5.20 -44.12 -18.98
N THR A 147 -6.00 -43.96 -20.04
CA THR A 147 -5.88 -44.78 -21.26
C THR A 147 -5.02 -44.18 -22.37
N SER A 148 -4.78 -42.88 -22.30
CA SER A 148 -4.09 -42.18 -23.36
C SER A 148 -2.57 -42.42 -23.31
N LEU A 149 -1.95 -42.74 -24.44
CA LEU A 149 -0.48 -42.90 -24.54
C LEU A 149 0.25 -41.57 -24.71
N ILE A 150 -0.48 -40.50 -25.08
CA ILE A 150 0.06 -39.16 -25.29
C ILE A 150 -0.11 -38.37 -24.00
N ILE A 151 1.00 -37.84 -23.45
CA ILE A 151 1.02 -37.06 -22.19
C ILE A 151 -0.07 -35.98 -22.15
N LEU A 152 -0.27 -35.25 -23.24
CA LEU A 152 -1.29 -34.19 -23.28
C LEU A 152 -2.71 -34.75 -23.03
N HIS A 153 -3.07 -35.83 -23.71
CA HIS A 153 -4.37 -36.48 -23.51
C HIS A 153 -4.46 -37.14 -22.11
N GLN A 154 -3.34 -37.62 -21.55
CA GLN A 154 -3.32 -38.09 -20.16
C GLN A 154 -3.68 -36.98 -19.18
N LEU A 155 -3.13 -35.77 -19.36
CA LEU A 155 -3.45 -34.61 -18.53
C LEU A 155 -4.91 -34.16 -18.70
N GLU A 156 -5.45 -34.23 -19.92
CA GLU A 156 -6.87 -33.96 -20.19
C GLU A 156 -7.78 -35.00 -19.53
N ASP A 157 -7.41 -36.28 -19.57
CA ASP A 157 -8.16 -37.35 -18.94
C ASP A 157 -8.12 -37.22 -17.40
N LYS A 158 -6.97 -36.84 -16.82
CA LYS A 158 -6.85 -36.48 -15.39
C LYS A 158 -7.77 -35.32 -15.03
N MET A 159 -7.82 -34.27 -15.86
CA MET A 159 -8.72 -33.12 -15.67
C MET A 159 -10.20 -33.53 -15.71
N LYS A 160 -10.60 -34.39 -16.66
CA LYS A 160 -11.97 -34.91 -16.74
C LYS A 160 -12.32 -35.77 -15.53
N ALA A 161 -11.41 -36.63 -15.09
CA ALA A 161 -11.62 -37.48 -13.94
C ALA A 161 -11.75 -36.64 -12.66
N HIS A 162 -10.91 -35.59 -12.49
CA HIS A 162 -11.06 -34.62 -11.41
C HIS A 162 -12.42 -33.92 -11.46
N GLY A 163 -12.86 -33.50 -12.65
CA GLY A 163 -14.20 -32.94 -12.85
C GLY A 163 -15.32 -33.89 -12.40
N CYS A 164 -15.26 -35.16 -12.80
CA CYS A 164 -16.22 -36.19 -12.38
C CYS A 164 -16.19 -36.42 -10.87
N PHE A 165 -15.00 -36.37 -10.26
CA PHE A 165 -14.85 -36.49 -8.81
C PHE A 165 -15.45 -35.30 -8.06
N MET A 166 -15.30 -34.08 -8.60
CA MET A 166 -15.97 -32.90 -8.04
C MET A 166 -17.49 -32.98 -8.19
N ASP A 167 -18.00 -33.45 -9.33
CA ASP A 167 -19.43 -33.65 -9.54
C ASP A 167 -20.00 -34.71 -8.58
N PHE A 168 -19.25 -35.78 -8.31
CA PHE A 168 -19.57 -36.77 -7.28
C PHE A 168 -19.67 -36.13 -5.89
N LEU A 169 -18.66 -35.35 -5.47
CA LEU A 169 -18.65 -34.70 -4.15
C LEU A 169 -19.81 -33.70 -3.99
N LEU A 170 -20.17 -33.00 -5.06
CA LEU A 170 -21.30 -32.06 -5.09
C LEU A 170 -22.64 -32.78 -5.02
N GLN A 171 -22.85 -33.83 -5.82
CA GLN A 171 -24.14 -34.53 -5.90
C GLN A 171 -24.43 -35.39 -4.67
N VAL A 172 -23.40 -35.90 -4.00
CA VAL A 172 -23.53 -36.63 -2.73
C VAL A 172 -23.59 -35.68 -1.53
N GLY A 173 -23.29 -34.38 -1.70
CA GLY A 173 -23.31 -33.40 -0.62
C GLY A 173 -22.14 -33.53 0.36
N LEU A 174 -21.06 -34.20 -0.04
CA LEU A 174 -19.84 -34.32 0.77
C LEU A 174 -19.02 -33.03 0.77
N LEU A 175 -19.13 -32.20 -0.27
CA LEU A 175 -18.36 -30.96 -0.38
C LEU A 175 -18.64 -29.98 0.76
N ASP A 176 -19.90 -29.88 1.20
CA ASP A 176 -20.33 -28.99 2.30
C ASP A 176 -19.83 -29.44 3.68
N ARG A 177 -19.42 -30.71 3.79
CA ARG A 177 -18.90 -31.32 5.02
C ARG A 177 -17.38 -31.20 5.15
N LEU A 178 -16.70 -30.73 4.11
CA LEU A 178 -15.25 -30.58 4.13
C LEU A 178 -14.83 -29.40 4.99
N GLY A 179 -13.79 -29.61 5.80
CA GLY A 179 -13.20 -28.63 6.68
C GLY A 179 -11.87 -28.11 6.13
N GLN A 180 -10.79 -28.58 6.74
CA GLN A 180 -9.44 -28.06 6.49
C GLN A 180 -8.38 -29.16 6.55
N VAL A 181 -7.37 -29.04 5.69
CA VAL A 181 -6.19 -29.89 5.65
C VAL A 181 -4.94 -29.03 5.82
N THR A 182 -3.96 -29.54 6.56
CA THR A 182 -2.65 -28.88 6.67
C THR A 182 -1.81 -29.17 5.43
N VAL A 183 -1.56 -28.14 4.64
CA VAL A 183 -0.70 -28.19 3.44
C VAL A 183 0.42 -27.17 3.63
N ARG A 184 1.68 -27.57 3.40
CA ARG A 184 2.86 -26.69 3.54
C ARG A 184 2.95 -25.99 4.92
N SER A 185 2.66 -26.73 5.99
CA SER A 185 2.68 -26.22 7.38
C SER A 185 1.59 -25.19 7.72
N SER A 186 0.62 -24.97 6.83
CA SER A 186 -0.51 -24.06 7.02
C SER A 186 -1.85 -24.77 6.83
N PRO A 187 -2.90 -24.46 7.60
CA PRO A 187 -4.24 -24.98 7.34
C PRO A 187 -4.81 -24.35 6.07
N VAL A 188 -5.34 -25.17 5.17
CA VAL A 188 -6.01 -24.75 3.92
C VAL A 188 -7.36 -25.46 3.86
N ALA A 189 -8.40 -24.76 3.44
CA ALA A 189 -9.71 -25.38 3.23
C ALA A 189 -9.60 -26.48 2.16
N THR A 190 -10.11 -27.68 2.43
CA THR A 190 -9.94 -28.85 1.56
C THR A 190 -10.47 -28.59 0.15
N ARG A 191 -11.61 -27.87 0.02
CA ARG A 191 -12.17 -27.45 -1.27
C ARG A 191 -11.21 -26.63 -2.12
N LEU A 192 -10.42 -25.75 -1.49
CA LEU A 192 -9.47 -24.88 -2.17
C LEU A 192 -8.21 -25.65 -2.59
N LEU A 193 -7.84 -26.70 -1.84
CA LEU A 193 -6.79 -27.63 -2.24
C LEU A 193 -7.20 -28.44 -3.48
N LEU A 194 -8.45 -28.89 -3.56
CA LEU A 194 -8.97 -29.55 -4.77
C LEU A 194 -8.94 -28.60 -5.98
N CYS A 195 -9.25 -27.32 -5.77
CA CYS A 195 -9.07 -26.29 -6.80
C CYS A 195 -7.60 -26.13 -7.20
N GLU A 196 -6.67 -26.11 -6.24
CA GLU A 196 -5.22 -26.05 -6.49
C GLU A 196 -4.75 -27.21 -7.39
N HIS A 197 -5.24 -28.44 -7.18
CA HIS A 197 -4.87 -29.58 -8.02
C HIS A 197 -5.37 -29.42 -9.47
N ALA A 198 -6.59 -28.94 -9.66
CA ALA A 198 -7.09 -28.63 -11.00
C ALA A 198 -6.31 -27.49 -11.66
N GLU A 199 -5.95 -26.45 -10.91
CA GLU A 199 -5.10 -25.36 -11.40
C GLU A 199 -3.73 -25.88 -11.85
N LYS A 200 -3.11 -26.79 -11.09
CA LYS A 200 -1.83 -27.43 -11.45
C LYS A 200 -1.95 -28.31 -12.70
N LEU A 201 -3.05 -29.04 -12.86
CA LEU A 201 -3.33 -29.79 -14.10
C LEU A 201 -3.47 -28.85 -15.31
N GLN A 202 -4.15 -27.71 -15.16
CA GLN A 202 -4.22 -26.70 -16.23
C GLN A 202 -2.85 -26.12 -16.56
N ALA A 203 -2.06 -25.77 -15.54
CA ALA A 203 -0.68 -25.33 -15.72
C ALA A 203 0.18 -26.40 -16.41
N ALA A 204 -0.03 -27.68 -16.10
CA ALA A 204 0.67 -28.81 -16.72
C ALA A 204 0.38 -28.94 -18.21
N MET A 205 -0.88 -28.80 -18.61
CA MET A 205 -1.27 -28.83 -20.02
C MET A 205 -0.60 -27.70 -20.81
N VAL A 206 -0.55 -26.49 -20.23
CA VAL A 206 0.15 -25.35 -20.84
C VAL A 206 1.67 -25.57 -20.90
N LEU A 207 2.29 -26.07 -19.84
CA LEU A 207 3.71 -26.43 -19.87
C LEU A 207 4.01 -27.48 -20.95
N LYS A 208 3.13 -28.47 -21.12
CA LYS A 208 3.30 -29.51 -22.15
C LYS A 208 3.20 -28.95 -23.57
N ASN A 209 2.36 -27.94 -23.78
CA ASN A 209 2.27 -27.20 -25.04
C ASN A 209 3.55 -26.42 -25.30
N HIS A 210 4.10 -25.74 -24.30
CA HIS A 210 5.40 -25.05 -24.42
C HIS A 210 6.57 -26.01 -24.62
N HIS A 211 6.56 -27.16 -23.96
CA HIS A 211 7.53 -28.23 -24.17
C HIS A 211 7.56 -28.72 -25.63
N SER A 212 6.44 -28.66 -26.36
CA SER A 212 6.43 -29.02 -27.80
C SER A 212 7.13 -27.99 -28.69
N LYS A 213 7.23 -26.73 -28.26
CA LYS A 213 7.86 -25.63 -29.00
C LYS A 213 9.31 -25.41 -28.59
N HIS A 214 9.59 -25.44 -27.28
CA HIS A 214 10.89 -25.14 -26.68
C HIS A 214 11.42 -26.34 -25.90
N GLY A 215 11.52 -27.48 -26.58
CA GLY A 215 11.81 -28.78 -25.96
C GLY A 215 13.12 -28.83 -25.18
N GLU A 216 14.19 -28.22 -25.71
CA GLU A 216 15.51 -28.30 -25.08
C GLU A 216 15.56 -27.62 -23.70
N LEU A 217 15.07 -26.39 -23.61
CA LEU A 217 15.06 -25.60 -22.38
C LEU A 217 14.20 -26.27 -21.31
N VAL A 218 12.98 -26.69 -21.68
CA VAL A 218 12.06 -27.32 -20.74
C VAL A 218 12.56 -28.69 -20.28
N ASN A 219 13.17 -29.50 -21.16
CA ASN A 219 13.76 -30.78 -20.76
C ASN A 219 14.93 -30.61 -19.79
N ARG A 220 15.77 -29.59 -19.96
CA ARG A 220 16.86 -29.29 -19.02
C ARG A 220 16.31 -28.86 -17.65
N ALA A 221 15.29 -28.00 -17.63
CA ALA A 221 14.63 -27.60 -16.39
C ALA A 221 13.97 -28.81 -15.67
N ILE A 222 13.27 -29.68 -16.41
CA ILE A 222 12.68 -30.91 -15.87
C ILE A 222 13.76 -31.84 -15.29
N GLY A 223 14.88 -32.01 -15.99
CA GLY A 223 15.99 -32.83 -15.50
C GLY A 223 16.54 -32.32 -14.17
N ILE A 224 16.70 -31.00 -14.01
CA ILE A 224 17.13 -30.38 -12.75
C ILE A 224 16.07 -30.59 -11.65
N ALA A 225 14.78 -30.46 -11.97
CA ALA A 225 13.70 -30.65 -11.01
C ALA A 225 13.68 -32.09 -10.46
N LEU A 226 13.80 -33.10 -11.34
CA LEU A 226 13.86 -34.50 -10.93
C LEU A 226 15.09 -34.81 -10.08
N GLN A 227 16.25 -34.22 -10.40
CA GLN A 227 17.46 -34.36 -9.60
C GLN A 227 17.30 -33.76 -8.20
N LYS A 228 16.70 -32.56 -8.08
CA LYS A 228 16.42 -31.92 -6.78
C LYS A 228 15.46 -32.76 -5.93
N ASN A 229 14.48 -33.41 -6.57
CA ASN A 229 13.51 -34.27 -5.89
C ASN A 229 14.04 -35.68 -5.60
N GLY A 230 15.25 -36.02 -6.07
CA GLY A 230 15.84 -37.35 -5.90
C GLY A 230 15.13 -38.46 -6.70
N ALA A 231 14.33 -38.11 -7.71
CA ALA A 231 13.58 -39.06 -8.51
C ALA A 231 14.51 -39.77 -9.51
N THR A 232 14.52 -41.10 -9.49
CA THR A 232 15.24 -41.90 -10.47
C THR A 232 14.40 -42.04 -11.73
N VAL A 233 15.00 -41.77 -12.89
CA VAL A 233 14.34 -41.97 -14.18
C VAL A 233 14.64 -43.39 -14.66
N PRO A 234 13.63 -44.27 -14.81
CA PRO A 234 13.84 -45.60 -15.36
C PRO A 234 14.38 -45.51 -16.80
N PRO A 235 15.24 -46.44 -17.23
CA PRO A 235 15.85 -46.40 -18.57
C PRO A 235 14.83 -46.55 -19.71
N SER A 236 13.62 -47.03 -19.43
CA SER A 236 12.51 -47.17 -20.37
C SER A 236 11.69 -45.89 -20.56
N LEU A 237 11.84 -44.89 -19.69
CA LEU A 237 11.01 -43.68 -19.63
C LEU A 237 11.85 -42.41 -19.85
N THR A 238 11.21 -41.37 -20.36
CA THR A 238 11.84 -40.05 -20.44
C THR A 238 11.66 -39.28 -19.14
N ALA A 239 12.56 -38.33 -18.87
CA ALA A 239 12.41 -37.40 -17.75
C ALA A 239 11.06 -36.65 -17.78
N ALA A 240 10.57 -36.30 -18.97
CA ALA A 240 9.26 -35.69 -19.13
C ALA A 240 8.12 -36.64 -18.71
N ASP A 241 8.19 -37.93 -19.04
CA ASP A 241 7.17 -38.91 -18.64
C ASP A 241 7.05 -38.98 -17.10
N VAL A 242 8.18 -38.98 -16.39
CA VAL A 242 8.22 -39.03 -14.92
C VAL A 242 7.72 -37.72 -14.29
N PHE A 243 8.08 -36.58 -14.89
CA PHE A 243 7.68 -35.27 -14.37
C PHE A 243 6.20 -34.96 -14.56
N PHE A 244 5.63 -35.25 -15.73
CA PHE A 244 4.20 -35.02 -15.99
C PHE A 244 3.29 -36.07 -15.31
N ARG A 245 3.87 -37.13 -14.72
CA ARG A 245 3.14 -38.01 -13.80
C ARG A 245 2.74 -37.26 -12.54
N GLU A 246 3.71 -36.65 -11.85
CA GLU A 246 3.54 -35.96 -10.56
C GLU A 246 3.13 -34.51 -10.73
N VAL A 247 1.90 -34.29 -11.20
CA VAL A 247 1.36 -32.95 -11.43
C VAL A 247 1.28 -32.14 -10.14
N SER A 248 1.15 -32.78 -8.97
CA SER A 248 1.15 -32.10 -7.67
C SER A 248 2.44 -31.30 -7.41
N GLN A 249 3.58 -31.73 -7.98
CA GLN A 249 4.91 -31.12 -7.83
C GLN A 249 5.31 -30.18 -8.97
N ILE A 250 4.37 -29.83 -9.86
CA ILE A 250 4.70 -29.06 -11.06
C ILE A 250 5.28 -27.68 -10.78
N SER A 251 5.00 -27.10 -9.59
CA SER A 251 5.56 -25.81 -9.17
C SER A 251 7.09 -25.81 -9.06
N SER A 252 7.71 -26.98 -8.87
CA SER A 252 9.18 -27.12 -8.78
C SER A 252 9.89 -26.71 -10.08
N VAL A 253 9.21 -26.80 -11.23
CA VAL A 253 9.81 -26.43 -12.54
C VAL A 253 10.18 -24.96 -12.61
N PHE A 254 9.47 -24.09 -11.89
CA PHE A 254 9.68 -22.64 -11.99
C PHE A 254 11.07 -22.22 -11.52
N GLU A 255 11.53 -22.73 -10.38
CA GLU A 255 12.90 -22.46 -9.93
C GLU A 255 13.94 -23.03 -10.90
N CYS A 256 13.68 -24.22 -11.45
CA CYS A 256 14.58 -24.87 -12.39
C CYS A 256 14.67 -24.14 -13.73
N LEU A 257 13.59 -23.52 -14.19
CA LEU A 257 13.58 -22.66 -15.37
C LEU A 257 14.47 -21.42 -15.15
N LEU A 258 14.37 -20.78 -13.98
CA LEU A 258 15.22 -19.63 -13.63
C LEU A 258 16.70 -20.01 -13.48
N ASP A 259 16.99 -21.17 -12.88
CA ASP A 259 18.36 -21.67 -12.76
C ASP A 259 18.98 -21.93 -14.15
N GLU A 260 18.19 -22.39 -15.11
CA GLU A 260 18.63 -22.60 -16.49
C GLU A 260 18.71 -21.31 -17.31
N GLU A 261 17.82 -20.36 -17.07
CA GLU A 261 17.90 -19.01 -17.63
C GLU A 261 19.20 -18.34 -17.21
N GLU A 262 19.49 -18.27 -15.92
CA GLU A 262 20.71 -17.64 -15.41
C GLU A 262 21.99 -18.34 -15.88
N ARG A 263 21.96 -19.66 -16.05
CA ARG A 263 23.07 -20.42 -16.64
C ARG A 263 23.27 -20.01 -18.10
N SER A 264 22.19 -20.03 -18.89
CA SER A 264 22.22 -19.66 -20.30
C SER A 264 22.65 -18.21 -20.53
N LEU A 265 22.23 -17.29 -19.65
CA LEU A 265 22.61 -15.88 -19.67
C LEU A 265 24.11 -15.65 -19.39
N LYS A 266 24.75 -16.52 -18.60
CA LYS A 266 26.20 -16.46 -18.32
C LYS A 266 27.05 -17.06 -19.44
N GLU A 267 26.52 -18.08 -20.11
CA GLU A 267 27.24 -18.82 -21.15
C GLU A 267 27.10 -18.15 -22.53
N SER A 268 25.98 -17.50 -22.80
CA SER A 268 25.67 -16.87 -24.09
C SER A 268 26.17 -15.43 -24.16
N PRO A 269 26.68 -14.95 -25.31
CA PRO A 269 27.05 -13.55 -25.45
C PRO A 269 25.79 -12.65 -25.45
N VAL A 270 25.91 -11.49 -24.80
CA VAL A 270 24.82 -10.56 -24.47
C VAL A 270 24.00 -10.10 -25.71
N ASP A 271 24.64 -10.00 -26.88
CA ASP A 271 23.98 -9.56 -28.12
C ASP A 271 23.45 -10.71 -28.99
N SER A 272 23.44 -11.96 -28.47
CA SER A 272 22.94 -13.09 -29.24
C SER A 272 21.41 -13.18 -29.21
N VAL A 273 20.84 -13.64 -30.34
CA VAL A 273 19.40 -13.93 -30.44
C VAL A 273 18.98 -14.97 -29.40
N GLN A 274 19.85 -15.97 -29.15
CA GLN A 274 19.61 -17.02 -28.15
C GLN A 274 19.52 -16.46 -26.73
N TRP A 275 20.34 -15.45 -26.38
CA TRP A 275 20.31 -14.80 -25.08
C TRP A 275 18.96 -14.12 -24.81
N ALA A 276 18.43 -13.39 -25.80
CA ALA A 276 17.13 -12.73 -25.68
C ALA A 276 15.96 -13.74 -25.71
N GLU A 277 16.04 -14.75 -26.58
CA GLU A 277 14.99 -15.75 -26.76
C GLU A 277 14.78 -16.59 -25.51
N VAL A 278 15.85 -16.97 -24.80
CA VAL A 278 15.75 -17.75 -23.56
C VAL A 278 14.95 -17.00 -22.49
N VAL A 279 15.25 -15.73 -22.25
CA VAL A 279 14.54 -14.89 -21.26
C VAL A 279 13.07 -14.75 -21.63
N LEU A 280 12.78 -14.40 -22.89
CA LEU A 280 11.41 -14.25 -23.37
C LEU A 280 10.62 -15.55 -23.25
N THR A 281 11.27 -16.68 -23.54
CA THR A 281 10.66 -18.01 -23.45
C THR A 281 10.34 -18.37 -22.01
N VAL A 282 11.28 -18.21 -21.08
CA VAL A 282 11.08 -18.52 -19.66
C VAL A 282 9.96 -17.65 -19.08
N ASN A 283 9.97 -16.36 -19.38
CA ASN A 283 8.89 -15.44 -18.99
C ASN A 283 7.53 -15.88 -19.52
N ASN A 284 7.44 -16.25 -20.80
CA ASN A 284 6.18 -16.71 -21.38
C ASN A 284 5.71 -18.03 -20.76
N VAL A 285 6.60 -18.99 -20.50
CA VAL A 285 6.25 -20.25 -19.86
C VAL A 285 5.68 -20.00 -18.46
N ILE A 286 6.40 -19.23 -17.62
CA ILE A 286 5.95 -18.91 -16.26
C ILE A 286 4.62 -18.15 -16.30
N LYS A 287 4.53 -17.11 -17.13
CA LYS A 287 3.33 -16.28 -17.31
C LYS A 287 2.13 -17.11 -17.72
N ASP A 288 2.24 -17.89 -18.79
CA ASP A 288 1.12 -18.64 -19.36
C ASP A 288 0.63 -19.74 -18.41
N MET A 289 1.55 -20.42 -17.72
CA MET A 289 1.19 -21.43 -16.70
C MET A 289 0.39 -20.82 -15.55
N LEU A 290 0.86 -19.70 -14.99
CA LEU A 290 0.21 -19.02 -13.87
C LEU A 290 -1.10 -18.33 -14.28
N GLN A 291 -1.17 -17.79 -15.51
CA GLN A 291 -2.40 -17.23 -16.07
C GLN A 291 -3.47 -18.31 -16.29
N ALA A 292 -3.10 -19.48 -16.82
CA ALA A 292 -4.04 -20.58 -17.00
C ALA A 292 -4.63 -21.07 -15.67
N ALA A 293 -3.79 -21.16 -14.63
CA ALA A 293 -4.26 -21.46 -13.28
C ALA A 293 -5.25 -20.40 -12.76
N SER A 294 -4.93 -19.11 -12.96
CA SER A 294 -5.78 -18.00 -12.51
C SER A 294 -7.12 -17.96 -13.26
N GLN A 295 -7.11 -18.16 -14.59
CA GLN A 295 -8.31 -18.23 -15.42
C GLN A 295 -9.22 -19.40 -15.03
N TYR A 296 -8.63 -20.56 -14.71
CA TYR A 296 -9.42 -21.70 -14.22
C TYR A 296 -10.11 -21.37 -12.89
N ARG A 297 -9.38 -20.75 -11.96
CA ARG A 297 -9.94 -20.31 -10.67
C ARG A 297 -11.14 -19.38 -10.85
N GLU A 298 -11.02 -18.39 -11.73
CA GLU A 298 -12.09 -17.42 -12.00
C GLU A 298 -13.31 -18.08 -12.67
N THR A 299 -13.08 -18.91 -13.69
CA THR A 299 -14.17 -19.56 -14.45
C THR A 299 -14.91 -20.63 -13.66
N LYS A 300 -14.22 -21.33 -12.75
CA LYS A 300 -14.78 -22.43 -11.95
C LYS A 300 -15.00 -22.07 -10.48
N ALA A 301 -14.88 -20.80 -10.10
CA ALA A 301 -15.04 -20.33 -8.72
C ALA A 301 -16.33 -20.83 -8.04
N PHE A 302 -17.43 -20.91 -8.79
CA PHE A 302 -18.73 -21.37 -8.28
C PHE A 302 -18.71 -22.83 -7.79
N MET A 303 -17.98 -23.72 -8.46
CA MET A 303 -17.91 -25.14 -8.10
C MET A 303 -17.21 -25.38 -6.76
N TYR A 304 -16.34 -24.46 -6.35
CA TYR A 304 -15.53 -24.59 -5.15
C TYR A 304 -15.99 -23.65 -4.05
N ARG A 305 -17.18 -23.04 -4.14
CA ARG A 305 -17.64 -22.04 -3.18
C ARG A 305 -17.87 -22.66 -1.80
N ALA A 306 -17.58 -21.90 -0.75
CA ALA A 306 -17.96 -22.26 0.61
C ALA A 306 -19.49 -22.25 0.78
N SER A 307 -20.02 -23.14 1.60
CA SER A 307 -21.42 -23.12 2.02
C SER A 307 -21.69 -21.89 2.91
N GLU A 308 -22.88 -21.30 2.80
CA GLU A 308 -23.29 -20.15 3.61
C GLU A 308 -23.34 -20.46 5.13
N THR A 309 -23.38 -21.73 5.49
CA THR A 309 -23.41 -22.23 6.87
C THR A 309 -22.05 -22.72 7.39
N ALA A 310 -20.99 -22.66 6.58
CA ALA A 310 -19.67 -23.17 6.94
C ALA A 310 -18.99 -22.31 8.02
N ALA A 311 -18.15 -22.96 8.84
CA ALA A 311 -17.33 -22.27 9.84
C ALA A 311 -16.33 -21.29 9.20
N ALA A 312 -15.76 -20.40 10.01
CA ALA A 312 -14.72 -19.48 9.54
C ALA A 312 -13.53 -20.26 8.95
N GLU A 313 -13.28 -20.04 7.66
CA GLU A 313 -12.23 -20.73 6.93
C GLU A 313 -10.83 -20.24 7.32
N PRO A 314 -9.77 -21.03 7.12
CA PRO A 314 -8.41 -20.57 7.33
C PRO A 314 -7.98 -19.52 6.28
N GLU A 315 -6.84 -18.86 6.53
CA GLU A 315 -6.19 -17.93 5.61
C GLU A 315 -5.94 -18.61 4.25
N TYR A 316 -6.49 -18.03 3.17
CA TYR A 316 -6.30 -18.56 1.82
C TYR A 316 -5.03 -18.02 1.19
N ILE A 317 -4.06 -18.91 0.96
CA ILE A 317 -2.83 -18.63 0.22
C ILE A 317 -2.80 -19.50 -1.04
N PRO A 318 -3.14 -18.96 -2.22
CA PRO A 318 -3.10 -19.72 -3.46
C PRO A 318 -1.67 -20.21 -3.73
N TRP A 319 -1.51 -21.36 -4.38
CA TRP A 319 -0.19 -21.89 -4.71
C TRP A 319 0.59 -20.97 -5.66
N THR A 320 -0.12 -20.21 -6.51
CA THR A 320 0.44 -19.13 -7.35
C THR A 320 1.01 -17.95 -6.55
N ALA A 321 0.69 -17.87 -5.25
CA ALA A 321 1.23 -16.88 -4.31
C ALA A 321 2.01 -17.56 -3.16
N SER A 322 2.48 -18.79 -3.36
CA SER A 322 3.28 -19.51 -2.38
C SER A 322 4.55 -18.74 -2.01
N GLY A 323 4.80 -18.60 -0.71
CA GLY A 323 6.04 -18.04 -0.16
C GLY A 323 7.07 -19.13 0.21
N GLY A 324 8.25 -18.70 0.65
CA GLY A 324 9.36 -19.58 1.03
C GLY A 324 10.32 -19.89 -0.13
N VAL A 325 11.38 -20.66 0.15
CA VAL A 325 12.30 -21.19 -0.88
C VAL A 325 11.52 -22.20 -1.72
N GLY A 326 11.55 -22.09 -3.05
CA GLY A 326 10.66 -22.87 -3.92
C GLY A 326 9.35 -22.16 -4.28
N GLY A 327 9.00 -21.09 -3.58
CA GLY A 327 7.70 -20.43 -3.72
C GLY A 327 7.57 -19.64 -5.02
N VAL A 328 6.36 -19.55 -5.55
CA VAL A 328 6.09 -18.75 -6.76
C VAL A 328 6.40 -17.28 -6.51
N ARG A 329 6.16 -16.73 -5.29
CA ARG A 329 6.56 -15.35 -4.98
C ARG A 329 8.07 -15.15 -5.07
N SER A 330 8.87 -16.05 -4.52
CA SER A 330 10.34 -15.93 -4.61
C SER A 330 10.85 -16.07 -6.04
N VAL A 331 10.26 -16.97 -6.83
CA VAL A 331 10.53 -17.12 -8.27
C VAL A 331 10.26 -15.80 -8.99
N LEU A 332 9.07 -15.22 -8.82
CA LEU A 332 8.70 -13.99 -9.51
C LEU A 332 9.55 -12.78 -9.07
N SER A 333 9.90 -12.68 -7.79
CA SER A 333 10.83 -11.64 -7.30
C SER A 333 12.24 -11.81 -7.86
N ARG A 334 12.76 -13.06 -7.93
CA ARG A 334 14.05 -13.35 -8.56
C ARG A 334 14.01 -13.00 -10.05
N GLN A 335 12.92 -13.32 -10.74
CA GLN A 335 12.79 -13.02 -12.17
C GLN A 335 12.69 -11.53 -12.46
N HIS A 336 11.98 -10.77 -11.62
CA HIS A 336 11.98 -9.30 -11.69
C HIS A 336 13.40 -8.73 -11.57
N GLU A 337 14.20 -9.24 -10.62
CA GLU A 337 15.59 -8.80 -10.44
C GLU A 337 16.47 -9.16 -11.66
N VAL A 338 16.37 -10.39 -12.17
CA VAL A 338 17.11 -10.85 -13.36
C VAL A 338 16.79 -9.98 -14.57
N ILE A 339 15.50 -9.76 -14.86
CA ILE A 339 15.06 -8.94 -16.00
C ILE A 339 15.62 -7.53 -15.88
N LEU A 340 15.42 -6.86 -14.74
CA LEU A 340 15.74 -5.44 -14.63
C LEU A 340 17.25 -5.16 -14.48
N ARG A 341 18.00 -6.02 -13.78
CA ARG A 341 19.43 -5.79 -13.53
C ARG A 341 20.33 -6.38 -14.61
N SER A 342 20.00 -7.57 -15.10
CA SER A 342 20.90 -8.32 -16.00
C SER A 342 20.51 -8.10 -17.47
N VAL A 343 19.22 -8.11 -17.78
CA VAL A 343 18.74 -8.15 -19.17
C VAL A 343 18.43 -6.75 -19.71
N TYR A 344 17.64 -5.96 -18.98
CA TYR A 344 17.12 -4.67 -19.41
C TYR A 344 18.17 -3.63 -19.86
N PRO A 345 19.33 -3.49 -19.18
CA PRO A 345 20.36 -2.52 -19.58
C PRO A 345 20.92 -2.78 -20.98
N HIS A 346 21.02 -4.05 -21.36
CA HIS A 346 21.61 -4.50 -22.62
C HIS A 346 20.57 -4.67 -23.74
N ALA A 347 19.29 -4.72 -23.39
CA ALA A 347 18.20 -4.90 -24.34
C ALA A 347 18.00 -3.68 -25.28
N ASP A 348 17.60 -3.94 -26.52
CA ASP A 348 17.18 -2.93 -27.47
C ASP A 348 15.73 -2.46 -27.21
N SER A 349 15.22 -1.51 -28.01
CA SER A 349 13.89 -0.94 -27.76
C SER A 349 12.75 -1.96 -27.92
N GLU A 350 12.87 -2.88 -28.87
CA GLU A 350 11.84 -3.90 -29.13
C GLU A 350 11.83 -4.94 -28.00
N LEU A 351 13.00 -5.44 -27.61
CA LEU A 351 13.14 -6.37 -26.50
C LEU A 351 12.70 -5.74 -25.18
N ARG A 352 13.05 -4.47 -24.92
CA ARG A 352 12.57 -3.76 -23.71
C ARG A 352 11.06 -3.70 -23.64
N SER A 353 10.38 -3.41 -24.76
CA SER A 353 8.91 -3.40 -24.79
C SER A 353 8.33 -4.78 -24.47
N ALA A 354 8.85 -5.83 -25.09
CA ALA A 354 8.38 -7.20 -24.87
C ALA A 354 8.64 -7.68 -23.43
N LEU A 355 9.82 -7.38 -22.88
CA LEU A 355 10.17 -7.69 -21.49
C LEU A 355 9.29 -6.93 -20.50
N CYS A 356 9.00 -5.66 -20.74
CA CYS A 356 8.09 -4.89 -19.89
C CYS A 356 6.68 -5.45 -19.90
N GLU A 357 6.13 -5.80 -21.06
CA GLU A 357 4.80 -6.40 -21.17
C GLU A 357 4.72 -7.72 -20.38
N GLN A 358 5.72 -8.59 -20.54
CA GLN A 358 5.81 -9.85 -19.80
C GLN A 358 5.96 -9.62 -18.29
N LEU A 359 6.85 -8.71 -17.90
CA LEU A 359 7.11 -8.40 -16.49
C LEU A 359 5.85 -7.83 -15.82
N VAL A 360 5.10 -6.96 -16.50
CA VAL A 360 3.83 -6.43 -15.99
C VAL A 360 2.83 -7.55 -15.73
N ALA A 361 2.72 -8.52 -16.64
CA ALA A 361 1.84 -9.67 -16.44
C ALA A 361 2.29 -10.54 -15.24
N LEU A 362 3.59 -10.74 -15.05
CA LEU A 362 4.14 -11.47 -13.89
C LEU A 362 3.90 -10.71 -12.57
N LEU A 363 4.11 -9.40 -12.56
CA LEU A 363 3.84 -8.53 -11.41
C LEU A 363 2.35 -8.48 -11.07
N ASP A 364 1.48 -8.52 -12.07
CA ASP A 364 0.04 -8.58 -11.87
C ASP A 364 -0.36 -9.84 -11.11
N ILE A 365 0.20 -10.99 -11.48
CA ILE A 365 -0.04 -12.26 -10.78
C ILE A 365 0.51 -12.20 -9.35
N TYR A 366 1.70 -11.62 -9.17
CA TYR A 366 2.34 -11.47 -7.87
C TYR A 366 1.49 -10.64 -6.90
N LEU A 367 1.08 -9.44 -7.32
CA LEU A 367 0.31 -8.51 -6.51
C LEU A 367 -1.12 -9.02 -6.29
N GLY A 368 -1.74 -9.63 -7.31
CA GLY A 368 -3.04 -10.29 -7.19
C GLY A 368 -3.04 -11.39 -6.13
N GLY A 369 -1.91 -12.09 -5.97
CA GLY A 369 -1.72 -13.06 -4.89
C GLY A 369 -1.80 -12.47 -3.48
N TYR A 370 -1.30 -11.26 -3.26
CA TYR A 370 -1.45 -10.55 -1.97
C TYR A 370 -2.88 -10.08 -1.77
N VAL A 371 -3.54 -9.57 -2.82
CA VAL A 371 -4.94 -9.13 -2.74
C VAL A 371 -5.86 -10.29 -2.37
N ALA A 372 -5.66 -11.48 -2.94
CA ALA A 372 -6.44 -12.68 -2.60
C ALA A 372 -6.29 -13.06 -1.11
N GLN A 373 -5.05 -12.97 -0.59
CA GLN A 373 -4.73 -13.27 0.81
C GLN A 373 -5.35 -12.23 1.77
N LEU A 374 -5.23 -10.93 1.45
CA LEU A 374 -5.83 -9.84 2.23
C LEU A 374 -7.37 -9.94 2.23
N THR A 375 -7.98 -10.25 1.09
CA THR A 375 -9.44 -10.41 0.97
C THR A 375 -9.94 -11.56 1.83
N SER A 376 -9.20 -12.68 1.87
CA SER A 376 -9.51 -13.82 2.74
C SER A 376 -9.48 -13.44 4.22
N LEU A 377 -8.48 -12.68 4.65
CA LEU A 377 -8.37 -12.21 6.03
C LEU A 377 -9.45 -11.14 6.36
N GLN A 378 -9.84 -10.30 5.41
CA GLN A 378 -10.85 -9.25 5.62
C GLN A 378 -12.27 -9.79 5.76
N GLN A 379 -12.61 -10.87 5.05
CA GLN A 379 -13.93 -11.52 5.16
C GLN A 379 -14.14 -12.16 6.55
N GLN A 380 -13.06 -12.43 7.27
CA GLN A 380 -13.08 -12.92 8.64
C GLN A 380 -13.14 -11.72 9.57
N ARG A 381 -14.30 -11.45 10.21
CA ARG A 381 -14.41 -10.38 11.23
C ARG A 381 -13.38 -10.66 12.34
N PRO A 382 -12.36 -9.81 12.53
CA PRO A 382 -11.17 -10.24 13.25
C PRO A 382 -11.35 -10.19 14.77
N LEU A 383 -10.99 -11.29 15.42
CA LEU A 383 -10.56 -11.32 16.82
C LEU A 383 -9.05 -10.98 16.84
N GLY A 384 -8.66 -9.98 17.63
CA GLY A 384 -7.28 -9.49 17.91
C GLY A 384 -6.12 -10.00 17.03
N ALA A 385 -5.69 -11.26 17.21
CA ALA A 385 -4.55 -11.86 16.52
C ALA A 385 -4.66 -11.87 14.98
N GLN A 386 -5.87 -12.01 14.42
CA GLN A 386 -6.07 -11.97 12.97
C GLN A 386 -5.95 -10.55 12.39
N GLN A 387 -6.30 -9.53 13.18
CA GLN A 387 -6.10 -8.13 12.78
C GLN A 387 -4.61 -7.78 12.73
N GLU A 388 -3.80 -8.26 13.68
CA GLU A 388 -2.35 -8.08 13.66
C GLU A 388 -1.73 -8.74 12.42
N ARG A 389 -2.18 -9.95 12.08
CA ARG A 389 -1.77 -10.64 10.85
C ARG A 389 -2.13 -9.83 9.61
N TYR A 390 -3.37 -9.34 9.51
CA TYR A 390 -3.82 -8.48 8.40
C TYR A 390 -2.93 -7.22 8.28
N ASN A 391 -2.73 -6.49 9.38
CA ASN A 391 -1.91 -5.27 9.39
C ASN A 391 -0.47 -5.57 8.96
N SER A 392 0.13 -6.68 9.43
CA SER A 392 1.48 -7.08 9.05
C SER A 392 1.59 -7.38 7.55
N LEU A 393 0.59 -8.06 6.98
CA LEU A 393 0.55 -8.42 5.57
C LEU A 393 0.29 -7.19 4.69
N GLU A 394 -0.56 -6.26 5.13
CA GLU A 394 -0.83 -5.01 4.41
C GLU A 394 0.41 -4.11 4.34
N MET A 395 1.20 -4.07 5.42
CA MET A 395 2.50 -3.40 5.44
C MET A 395 3.49 -4.06 4.49
N GLU A 396 3.62 -5.40 4.52
CA GLU A 396 4.48 -6.14 3.60
C GLU A 396 4.06 -5.91 2.15
N TYR A 397 2.76 -6.00 1.86
CA TYR A 397 2.20 -5.76 0.54
C TYR A 397 2.52 -4.36 0.03
N SER A 398 2.32 -3.33 0.86
CA SER A 398 2.60 -1.94 0.49
C SER A 398 4.08 -1.73 0.19
N GLN A 399 4.96 -2.31 1.02
CA GLN A 399 6.41 -2.27 0.80
C GLN A 399 6.79 -2.97 -0.50
N ARG A 400 6.38 -4.23 -0.69
CA ARG A 400 6.71 -5.01 -1.90
C ARG A 400 6.16 -4.38 -3.18
N ARG A 401 4.95 -3.82 -3.13
CA ARG A 401 4.35 -3.11 -4.26
C ARG A 401 5.22 -1.92 -4.67
N SER A 402 5.65 -1.10 -3.71
CA SER A 402 6.55 0.03 -3.98
C SER A 402 7.92 -0.42 -4.51
N GLU A 403 8.52 -1.47 -3.93
CA GLU A 403 9.82 -2.02 -4.36
C GLU A 403 9.79 -2.56 -5.79
N LEU A 404 8.69 -3.21 -6.20
CA LEU A 404 8.55 -3.80 -7.53
C LEU A 404 8.24 -2.77 -8.62
N LEU A 405 7.47 -1.71 -8.28
CA LEU A 405 7.06 -0.68 -9.24
C LEU A 405 8.07 0.46 -9.39
N ALA A 406 8.83 0.80 -8.35
CA ALA A 406 9.79 1.92 -8.39
C ALA A 406 10.83 1.79 -9.54
N PRO A 407 11.45 0.62 -9.79
CA PRO A 407 12.38 0.49 -10.90
C PRO A 407 11.76 0.76 -12.28
N LEU A 408 10.51 0.33 -12.49
CA LEU A 408 9.80 0.60 -13.76
C LEU A 408 9.51 2.09 -13.94
N LEU A 409 9.26 2.80 -12.83
CA LEU A 409 9.09 4.25 -12.84
C LEU A 409 10.40 4.96 -13.21
N GLU A 410 11.53 4.57 -12.60
CA GLU A 410 12.86 5.12 -12.89
C GLU A 410 13.28 4.90 -14.34
N LEU A 411 12.89 3.77 -14.93
CA LEU A 411 13.15 3.44 -16.34
C LEU A 411 12.21 4.16 -17.32
N GLY A 412 11.27 4.99 -16.83
CA GLY A 412 10.37 5.79 -17.65
C GLY A 412 9.20 5.03 -18.29
N GLN A 413 8.89 3.82 -17.81
CA GLN A 413 7.82 2.97 -18.35
C GLN A 413 6.44 3.37 -17.81
N TYR A 414 6.05 4.64 -17.99
CA TYR A 414 4.90 5.26 -17.33
C TYR A 414 3.54 4.63 -17.67
N GLN A 415 3.37 4.08 -18.87
CA GLN A 415 2.10 3.45 -19.26
C GLN A 415 1.83 2.18 -18.44
N TRP A 416 2.86 1.33 -18.33
CA TRP A 416 2.83 0.07 -17.60
C TRP A 416 2.72 0.29 -16.08
N VAL A 417 3.53 1.20 -15.55
CA VAL A 417 3.51 1.56 -14.12
C VAL A 417 2.14 2.07 -13.72
N ALA A 418 1.51 2.92 -14.53
CA ALA A 418 0.20 3.43 -14.23
C ALA A 418 -0.88 2.34 -14.24
N ALA A 419 -0.85 1.42 -15.21
CA ALA A 419 -1.83 0.33 -15.26
C ALA A 419 -1.80 -0.53 -13.99
N LEU A 420 -0.60 -0.87 -13.50
CA LEU A 420 -0.42 -1.62 -12.25
C LEU A 420 -0.78 -0.78 -11.01
N ALA A 421 -0.27 0.46 -10.92
CA ALA A 421 -0.50 1.33 -9.77
C ALA A 421 -1.98 1.74 -9.65
N GLU A 422 -2.70 1.89 -10.76
CA GLU A 422 -4.16 2.11 -10.75
C GLU A 422 -4.92 0.85 -10.30
N LYS A 423 -4.56 -0.33 -10.80
CA LYS A 423 -5.21 -1.60 -10.43
C LYS A 423 -5.04 -1.90 -8.94
N TYR A 424 -3.85 -1.65 -8.41
CA TYR A 424 -3.47 -1.96 -7.02
C TYR A 424 -3.52 -0.75 -6.08
N CYS A 425 -4.01 0.39 -6.54
CA CYS A 425 -4.17 1.62 -5.76
C CYS A 425 -2.86 2.08 -5.06
N ASP A 426 -1.74 2.07 -5.77
CA ASP A 426 -0.48 2.64 -5.28
C ASP A 426 -0.43 4.16 -5.53
N PHE A 427 -0.93 4.93 -4.57
CA PHE A 427 -1.05 6.38 -4.73
C PHE A 427 0.30 7.09 -4.77
N ASP A 428 1.32 6.59 -4.05
CA ASP A 428 2.64 7.21 -4.05
C ASP A 428 3.26 7.16 -5.45
N ILE A 429 3.26 5.99 -6.08
CA ILE A 429 3.79 5.81 -7.44
C ILE A 429 2.99 6.63 -8.46
N LEU A 430 1.65 6.69 -8.35
CA LEU A 430 0.82 7.50 -9.25
C LEU A 430 1.14 9.00 -9.14
N VAL A 431 1.32 9.51 -7.92
CA VAL A 431 1.68 10.91 -7.68
C VAL A 431 3.09 11.20 -8.17
N GLN A 432 4.06 10.35 -7.86
CA GLN A 432 5.45 10.48 -8.33
C GLN A 432 5.52 10.51 -9.86
N MET A 433 4.81 9.61 -10.53
CA MET A 433 4.72 9.56 -11.98
C MET A 433 4.12 10.85 -12.57
N CYS A 434 3.01 11.34 -12.03
CA CYS A 434 2.39 12.57 -12.51
C CYS A 434 3.31 13.78 -12.32
N GLU A 435 4.09 13.80 -11.24
CA GLU A 435 5.06 14.87 -10.97
C GLU A 435 6.31 14.80 -11.86
N GLN A 436 6.80 13.61 -12.21
CA GLN A 436 7.93 13.43 -13.13
C GLN A 436 7.55 13.80 -14.58
N THR A 437 6.30 13.55 -14.97
CA THR A 437 5.77 13.85 -16.31
C THR A 437 5.11 15.22 -16.43
N ASP A 438 5.01 15.96 -15.31
CA ASP A 438 4.26 17.21 -15.13
C ASP A 438 2.81 17.15 -15.69
N ASN A 439 2.18 15.98 -15.63
CA ASN A 439 0.85 15.75 -16.19
C ASN A 439 -0.26 16.03 -15.17
N GLN A 440 -0.59 17.30 -15.03
CA GLN A 440 -1.64 17.77 -14.10
C GLN A 440 -3.04 17.24 -14.46
N SER A 441 -3.33 17.01 -15.74
CA SER A 441 -4.63 16.48 -16.18
C SER A 441 -4.87 15.06 -15.67
N ARG A 442 -3.82 14.22 -15.68
CA ARG A 442 -3.87 12.85 -15.19
C ARG A 442 -4.01 12.81 -13.67
N LEU A 443 -3.32 13.71 -12.96
CA LEU A 443 -3.45 13.84 -11.52
C LEU A 443 -4.89 14.21 -11.11
N GLN A 444 -5.51 15.17 -11.81
CA GLN A 444 -6.92 15.54 -11.59
C GLN A 444 -7.89 14.38 -11.86
N HIS A 445 -7.61 13.59 -12.91
CA HIS A 445 -8.37 12.38 -13.18
C HIS A 445 -8.30 11.39 -12.00
N TYR A 446 -7.12 11.17 -11.42
CA TYR A 446 -6.96 10.30 -10.24
C TYR A 446 -7.67 10.82 -9.00
N MET A 447 -7.63 12.14 -8.76
CA MET A 447 -8.40 12.74 -7.67
C MET A 447 -9.91 12.50 -7.79
N THR A 448 -10.42 12.43 -9.03
CA THR A 448 -11.84 12.13 -9.29
C THR A 448 -12.11 10.63 -9.20
N LYS A 449 -11.26 9.80 -9.80
CA LYS A 449 -11.41 8.33 -9.86
C LYS A 449 -11.31 7.66 -8.49
N PHE A 450 -10.43 8.16 -7.62
CA PHE A 450 -10.15 7.60 -6.30
C PHE A 450 -10.66 8.51 -5.15
N ALA A 451 -11.73 9.27 -5.40
CA ALA A 451 -12.32 10.17 -4.40
C ALA A 451 -12.74 9.41 -3.12
N ASP A 452 -13.34 8.23 -3.28
CA ASP A 452 -13.82 7.39 -2.16
C ASP A 452 -12.68 6.81 -1.30
N GLN A 453 -11.45 6.79 -1.84
CA GLN A 453 -10.26 6.26 -1.16
C GLN A 453 -9.37 7.37 -0.58
N ASN A 454 -9.89 8.59 -0.48
CA ASN A 454 -9.19 9.77 0.07
C ASN A 454 -7.86 10.09 -0.65
N PHE A 455 -7.80 9.91 -1.97
CA PHE A 455 -6.61 10.23 -2.77
C PHE A 455 -6.17 11.69 -2.64
N ALA A 456 -7.12 12.63 -2.54
CA ALA A 456 -6.83 14.06 -2.36
C ALA A 456 -6.06 14.32 -1.04
N ASP A 457 -6.50 13.72 0.06
CA ASP A 457 -5.81 13.83 1.35
C ASP A 457 -4.40 13.23 1.28
N PHE A 458 -4.24 12.10 0.60
CA PHE A 458 -2.93 11.50 0.37
C PHE A 458 -2.01 12.44 -0.41
N LEU A 459 -2.49 13.00 -1.52
CA LEU A 459 -1.74 13.96 -2.33
C LEU A 459 -1.32 15.20 -1.53
N PHE A 460 -2.22 15.73 -0.69
CA PHE A 460 -1.91 16.90 0.13
C PHE A 460 -0.84 16.61 1.18
N ARG A 461 -0.89 15.45 1.84
CA ARG A 461 0.18 14.98 2.73
C ARG A 461 1.50 14.82 1.99
N TRP A 462 1.46 14.21 0.81
CA TRP A 462 2.64 14.02 -0.03
C TRP A 462 3.29 15.35 -0.42
N TYR A 463 2.51 16.34 -0.87
CA TYR A 463 3.04 17.69 -1.16
C TYR A 463 3.62 18.38 0.07
N MET A 464 3.05 18.12 1.24
CA MET A 464 3.55 18.66 2.49
C MET A 464 4.90 18.05 2.88
N GLU A 465 5.02 16.73 2.82
CA GLU A 465 6.25 15.98 3.12
C GLU A 465 7.39 16.34 2.16
N LYS A 466 7.11 16.50 0.87
CA LYS A 466 8.11 16.91 -0.14
C LYS A 466 8.38 18.42 -0.17
N GLY A 467 7.75 19.20 0.71
CA GLY A 467 7.94 20.66 0.79
C GLY A 467 7.36 21.47 -0.38
N LYS A 468 6.51 20.88 -1.22
CA LYS A 468 5.89 21.49 -2.42
C LYS A 468 4.66 22.32 -2.08
N ARG A 469 4.79 23.27 -1.14
CA ARG A 469 3.68 24.11 -0.64
C ARG A 469 3.02 24.98 -1.72
N GLY A 470 3.78 25.44 -2.71
CA GLY A 470 3.24 26.23 -3.82
C GLY A 470 2.22 25.45 -4.64
N LYS A 471 2.53 24.20 -4.97
CA LYS A 471 1.61 23.31 -5.71
C LYS A 471 0.38 22.93 -4.88
N LEU A 472 0.53 22.76 -3.57
CA LEU A 472 -0.59 22.51 -2.67
C LEU A 472 -1.62 23.64 -2.69
N LEU A 473 -1.18 24.90 -2.81
CA LEU A 473 -2.06 26.07 -2.80
C LEU A 473 -2.60 26.42 -4.18
N SER A 474 -1.92 26.01 -5.25
CA SER A 474 -2.35 26.25 -6.64
C SER A 474 -3.35 25.20 -7.15
N GLN A 475 -4.08 24.51 -6.27
CA GLN A 475 -5.04 23.49 -6.66
C GLN A 475 -6.29 24.10 -7.32
N PRO A 476 -6.94 23.40 -8.28
CA PRO A 476 -8.16 23.87 -8.90
C PRO A 476 -9.31 24.13 -7.92
N ALA A 477 -10.20 25.07 -8.26
CA ALA A 477 -11.31 25.49 -7.42
C ALA A 477 -12.23 24.35 -6.95
N ALA A 478 -12.39 23.31 -7.78
CA ALA A 478 -13.18 22.12 -7.44
C ALA A 478 -12.67 21.38 -6.19
N GLN A 479 -11.39 21.53 -5.84
CA GLN A 479 -10.72 20.80 -4.76
C GLN A 479 -10.48 21.68 -3.54
N HIS A 480 -10.84 22.97 -3.59
CA HIS A 480 -10.68 23.91 -2.48
C HIS A 480 -11.44 23.46 -1.23
N GLN A 481 -12.56 22.76 -1.36
CA GLN A 481 -13.28 22.24 -0.20
C GLN A 481 -12.49 21.15 0.54
N GLN A 482 -11.89 20.21 -0.20
CA GLN A 482 -11.06 19.13 0.36
C GLN A 482 -9.74 19.70 0.93
N LEU A 483 -9.15 20.68 0.24
CA LEU A 483 -7.97 21.38 0.71
C LEU A 483 -8.27 22.18 1.99
N ALA A 484 -9.45 22.80 2.10
CA ALA A 484 -9.89 23.49 3.31
C ALA A 484 -10.02 22.53 4.49
N SER A 485 -10.66 21.36 4.31
CA SER A 485 -10.75 20.35 5.38
C SER A 485 -9.39 19.84 5.80
N PHE A 486 -8.47 19.62 4.85
CA PHE A 486 -7.11 19.20 5.15
C PHE A 486 -6.30 20.27 5.89
N LEU A 487 -6.42 21.55 5.52
CA LEU A 487 -5.68 22.64 6.14
C LEU A 487 -6.22 23.04 7.53
N GLN A 488 -7.44 22.66 7.90
CA GLN A 488 -7.96 22.85 9.26
C GLN A 488 -7.10 22.14 10.32
N SER A 489 -6.55 20.95 10.02
CA SER A 489 -5.61 20.28 10.93
C SER A 489 -4.24 20.95 10.99
N HIS A 490 -3.92 21.87 10.06
CA HIS A 490 -2.66 22.59 9.97
C HIS A 490 -2.87 24.10 10.20
N GLN A 491 -3.15 24.48 11.45
CA GLN A 491 -3.45 25.86 11.88
C GLN A 491 -2.44 26.92 11.39
N HIS A 492 -1.17 26.57 11.23
CA HIS A 492 -0.13 27.50 10.77
C HIS A 492 -0.20 27.82 9.27
N LEU A 493 -0.84 26.98 8.45
CA LEU A 493 -0.99 27.15 7.00
C LEU A 493 -2.42 27.51 6.58
N SER A 494 -3.38 27.40 7.49
CA SER A 494 -4.79 27.68 7.26
C SER A 494 -5.05 29.08 6.66
N TRP A 495 -4.23 30.08 7.00
CA TRP A 495 -4.34 31.44 6.44
C TRP A 495 -4.06 31.54 4.93
N LEU A 496 -3.28 30.61 4.35
CA LEU A 496 -2.93 30.65 2.92
C LEU A 496 -4.10 30.25 2.00
N HIS A 497 -5.15 29.66 2.57
CA HIS A 497 -6.27 29.10 1.81
C HIS A 497 -7.61 29.74 2.12
N HIS A 498 -7.78 30.33 3.31
CA HIS A 498 -9.03 30.99 3.65
C HIS A 498 -9.07 32.44 3.15
N ILE A 499 -10.18 32.83 2.52
CA ILE A 499 -10.55 34.24 2.29
C ILE A 499 -10.62 35.01 3.64
N HIS A 500 -10.84 34.30 4.76
CA HIS A 500 -10.73 34.84 6.12
C HIS A 500 -9.30 34.75 6.72
N ALA A 501 -8.27 34.84 5.87
CA ALA A 501 -6.86 34.84 6.24
C ALA A 501 -6.52 35.85 7.36
N ASN A 502 -7.25 36.97 7.43
CA ASN A 502 -7.02 38.02 8.41
C ASN A 502 -7.04 37.50 9.85
N ARG A 503 -8.10 36.78 10.28
CA ARG A 503 -8.23 36.36 11.68
C ARG A 503 -7.09 35.43 12.10
N THR A 504 -6.70 34.53 11.19
CA THR A 504 -5.57 33.61 11.41
C THR A 504 -4.23 34.34 11.41
N LEU A 505 -4.00 35.29 10.49
CA LEU A 505 -2.76 36.08 10.43
C LEU A 505 -2.62 36.99 11.64
N TYR A 506 -3.71 37.65 12.05
CA TYR A 506 -3.74 38.49 13.24
C TYR A 506 -3.49 37.68 14.52
N SER A 507 -4.10 36.50 14.66
CA SER A 507 -3.82 35.60 15.79
C SER A 507 -2.38 35.10 15.79
N GLN A 508 -1.81 34.77 14.63
CA GLN A 508 -0.41 34.36 14.51
C GLN A 508 0.54 35.52 14.81
N ALA A 509 0.21 36.74 14.38
CA ALA A 509 0.95 37.95 14.71
C ALA A 509 0.94 38.19 16.23
N ASN A 510 -0.21 38.04 16.89
CA ASN A 510 -0.32 38.17 18.35
C ASN A 510 0.52 37.11 19.09
N GLY A 511 0.54 35.86 18.61
CA GLY A 511 1.36 34.79 19.16
C GLY A 511 2.86 34.89 18.84
N GLU A 512 3.28 35.74 17.90
CA GLU A 512 4.68 35.89 17.51
C GLU A 512 5.42 36.83 18.47
N THR A 513 6.35 36.26 19.23
CA THR A 513 7.25 36.97 20.16
C THR A 513 8.73 36.71 19.86
N ARG A 514 9.03 35.70 19.03
CA ARG A 514 10.40 35.21 18.81
C ARG A 514 11.15 36.02 17.76
N TYR A 515 10.47 36.48 16.72
CA TYR A 515 11.09 37.25 15.64
C TYR A 515 10.32 38.54 15.36
N PHE A 516 10.95 39.68 15.63
CA PHE A 516 10.36 41.01 15.41
C PHE A 516 9.94 41.23 13.94
N VAL A 517 10.84 40.93 12.99
CA VAL A 517 10.57 41.09 11.55
C VAL A 517 9.36 40.24 11.13
N LYS A 518 9.25 39.02 11.63
CA LYS A 518 8.14 38.11 11.30
C LYS A 518 6.80 38.64 11.80
N LYS A 519 6.75 39.20 13.02
CA LYS A 519 5.53 39.83 13.55
C LYS A 519 5.09 41.00 12.67
N LYS A 520 6.04 41.86 12.25
CA LYS A 520 5.76 42.97 11.33
C LYS A 520 5.21 42.49 9.99
N THR A 521 5.81 41.46 9.40
CA THR A 521 5.32 40.88 8.14
C THR A 521 3.92 40.29 8.28
N LEU A 522 3.63 39.58 9.38
CA LEU A 522 2.30 39.00 9.62
C LEU A 522 1.23 40.08 9.81
N LEU A 523 1.53 41.18 10.51
CA LEU A 523 0.60 42.31 10.65
C LEU A 523 0.37 43.04 9.33
N ALA A 524 1.42 43.27 8.54
CA ALA A 524 1.28 43.89 7.22
C ALA A 524 0.42 43.02 6.28
N LEU A 525 0.63 41.69 6.29
CA LEU A 525 -0.20 40.76 5.53
C LEU A 525 -1.64 40.74 6.06
N SER A 526 -1.84 40.72 7.38
CA SER A 526 -3.16 40.82 8.01
C SER A 526 -3.89 42.09 7.56
N LYS A 527 -3.23 43.26 7.60
CA LYS A 527 -3.76 44.54 7.13
C LYS A 527 -4.16 44.50 5.65
N LEU A 528 -3.29 43.98 4.79
CA LEU A 528 -3.59 43.83 3.36
C LEU A 528 -4.78 42.90 3.13
N THR A 529 -4.90 41.81 3.90
CA THR A 529 -6.06 40.90 3.79
C THR A 529 -7.35 41.52 4.30
N VAL A 530 -7.30 42.39 5.33
CA VAL A 530 -8.48 43.18 5.76
C VAL A 530 -8.92 44.13 4.66
N LEU A 531 -7.98 44.90 4.11
CA LEU A 531 -8.26 45.90 3.09
C LEU A 531 -8.75 45.28 1.77
N ALA A 532 -8.35 44.04 1.48
CA ALA A 532 -8.79 43.29 0.31
C ALA A 532 -10.06 42.46 0.56
N SER A 533 -10.61 42.45 1.78
CA SER A 533 -11.80 41.66 2.12
C SER A 533 -13.09 42.44 1.93
N ASP A 534 -14.19 41.72 1.68
CA ASP A 534 -15.55 42.29 1.49
C ASP A 534 -16.25 42.61 2.82
N LEU A 535 -15.51 43.04 3.85
CA LEU A 535 -16.08 43.39 5.16
C LEU A 535 -16.86 44.71 5.11
N HIS A 536 -17.86 44.86 5.99
CA HIS A 536 -18.59 46.12 6.15
C HIS A 536 -17.63 47.22 6.64
N GLU A 537 -17.80 48.47 6.18
CA GLU A 537 -16.88 49.59 6.45
C GLU A 537 -16.58 49.76 7.95
N ASP A 538 -17.59 49.62 8.81
CA ASP A 538 -17.43 49.71 10.27
C ASP A 538 -16.55 48.60 10.86
N GLU A 539 -16.68 47.36 10.37
CA GLU A 539 -15.85 46.23 10.82
C GLU A 539 -14.43 46.32 10.25
N LEU A 540 -14.30 46.80 9.02
CA LEU A 540 -13.02 47.06 8.37
C LEU A 540 -12.23 48.12 9.14
N ASN A 541 -12.85 49.27 9.44
CA ASN A 541 -12.20 50.35 10.18
C ASN A 541 -11.72 49.88 11.55
N LYS A 542 -12.57 49.16 12.29
CA LYS A 542 -12.19 48.60 13.59
C LYS A 542 -10.97 47.68 13.50
N HIS A 543 -10.95 46.75 12.54
CA HIS A 543 -9.82 45.84 12.37
C HIS A 543 -8.55 46.56 11.91
N VAL A 544 -8.66 47.58 11.07
CA VAL A 544 -7.52 48.40 10.65
C VAL A 544 -6.97 49.21 11.82
N ASP A 545 -7.84 49.81 12.64
CA ASP A 545 -7.43 50.59 13.82
C ASP A 545 -6.69 49.71 14.84
N ASP A 546 -7.21 48.50 15.12
CA ASP A 546 -6.55 47.53 16.00
C ASP A 546 -5.14 47.14 15.50
N ILE A 547 -4.96 47.02 14.17
CA ILE A 547 -3.65 46.71 13.57
C ILE A 547 -2.73 47.92 13.59
N VAL A 548 -3.26 49.12 13.30
CA VAL A 548 -2.49 50.37 13.32
C VAL A 548 -1.94 50.64 14.71
N GLU A 549 -2.68 50.34 15.77
CA GLU A 549 -2.20 50.49 17.14
C GLU A 549 -1.04 49.54 17.45
N GLN A 550 -1.09 48.30 16.96
CA GLN A 550 0.05 47.38 17.08
C GLN A 550 1.26 47.83 16.24
N GLU A 551 1.03 48.40 15.05
CA GLU A 551 2.09 48.97 14.22
C GLU A 551 2.78 50.17 14.90
N ARG A 552 2.03 51.00 15.64
CA ARG A 552 2.58 52.11 16.45
C ARG A 552 3.52 51.59 17.52
N PHE A 553 3.12 50.55 18.27
CA PHE A 553 4.01 49.92 19.24
C PHE A 553 5.30 49.40 18.59
N LEU A 554 5.18 48.66 17.47
CA LEU A 554 6.34 48.09 16.77
C LEU A 554 7.28 49.15 16.17
N LEU A 555 6.76 50.34 15.84
CA LEU A 555 7.56 51.45 15.34
C LEU A 555 8.61 51.91 16.36
N HIS A 556 8.33 51.81 17.66
CA HIS A 556 9.31 52.12 18.70
C HIS A 556 10.50 51.17 18.69
N GLN A 557 10.31 49.88 18.36
CA GLN A 557 11.41 48.94 18.20
C GLN A 557 12.13 49.09 16.85
N GLU A 558 11.39 49.36 15.76
CA GLU A 558 11.96 49.58 14.42
C GLU A 558 12.91 50.79 14.39
N THR A 559 12.56 51.83 15.14
CA THR A 559 13.29 53.11 15.14
C THR A 559 14.44 53.18 16.16
N LEU A 560 14.85 52.03 16.72
CA LEU A 560 16.03 51.94 17.59
C LEU A 560 17.30 52.40 16.83
N PRO A 561 18.18 53.20 17.45
CA PRO A 561 19.41 53.65 16.81
C PRO A 561 20.32 52.48 16.38
N ARG A 562 20.76 52.45 15.12
CA ARG A 562 21.66 51.39 14.61
C ARG A 562 22.99 51.30 15.37
N GLN A 563 23.51 52.44 15.81
CA GLN A 563 24.73 52.51 16.62
C GLN A 563 24.56 51.78 17.96
N LEU A 564 23.39 51.90 18.59
CA LEU A 564 23.07 51.19 19.81
C LEU A 564 22.96 49.68 19.57
N LEU A 565 22.33 49.27 18.45
CA LEU A 565 22.23 47.86 18.08
C LEU A 565 23.61 47.23 17.86
N GLU A 566 24.53 47.95 17.22
CA GLU A 566 25.93 47.53 17.05
C GLU A 566 26.68 47.42 18.38
N GLU A 567 26.54 48.41 19.27
CA GLU A 567 27.18 48.40 20.60
C GLU A 567 26.65 47.25 21.48
N LYS A 568 25.36 46.92 21.39
CA LYS A 568 24.72 45.79 22.09
C LYS A 568 24.86 44.44 21.37
N GLN A 569 25.49 44.39 20.21
CA GLN A 569 25.61 43.19 19.36
C GLN A 569 24.26 42.54 19.01
N LEU A 570 23.22 43.36 18.83
CA LEU A 570 21.88 42.91 18.46
C LEU A 570 21.70 42.97 16.94
N ASN A 571 21.40 41.82 16.35
CA ASN A 571 21.07 41.75 14.93
C ASN A 571 19.61 42.17 14.70
N PRO A 572 19.33 43.14 13.82
CA PRO A 572 17.97 43.63 13.57
C PRO A 572 17.04 42.56 12.99
N ASP A 573 17.59 41.62 12.21
CA ASP A 573 16.79 40.59 11.53
C ASP A 573 16.41 39.42 12.44
N THR A 574 17.18 39.16 13.49
CA THR A 574 16.99 38.02 14.40
C THR A 574 16.57 38.43 15.81
N MET A 575 16.38 39.73 16.07
CA MET A 575 16.02 40.19 17.40
C MET A 575 14.60 39.73 17.80
N PRO A 576 14.40 39.34 19.07
CA PRO A 576 13.07 39.04 19.57
C PRO A 576 12.21 40.30 19.70
N LEU A 577 10.92 40.12 19.90
CA LEU A 577 10.03 41.22 20.26
C LEU A 577 10.39 41.71 21.67
N LEU A 578 10.69 42.99 21.80
CA LEU A 578 11.04 43.59 23.08
C LEU A 578 9.79 44.15 23.77
N SER A 579 9.72 44.02 25.08
CA SER A 579 8.67 44.66 25.89
C SER A 579 8.88 46.17 25.96
N ALA A 580 7.83 46.93 26.26
CA ALA A 580 7.91 48.38 26.48
C ALA A 580 9.01 48.74 27.49
N HIS A 581 9.10 48.01 28.62
CA HIS A 581 10.15 48.18 29.63
C HIS A 581 11.57 48.04 29.05
N ASN A 582 11.82 46.99 28.26
CA ASN A 582 13.12 46.75 27.66
C ASN A 582 13.46 47.83 26.62
N LEU A 583 12.46 48.30 25.85
CA LEU A 583 12.64 49.39 24.89
C LEU A 583 12.97 50.71 25.59
N ILE A 584 12.26 51.05 26.67
CA ILE A 584 12.55 52.24 27.49
C ILE A 584 13.99 52.19 28.00
N GLN A 585 14.40 51.05 28.58
CA GLN A 585 15.77 50.86 29.09
C GLN A 585 16.83 51.01 27.99
N LEU A 586 16.56 50.51 26.78
CA LEU A 586 17.47 50.67 25.64
C LEU A 586 17.55 52.11 25.16
N TYR A 587 16.43 52.83 25.09
CA TYR A 587 16.43 54.24 24.67
C TYR A 587 17.20 55.14 25.64
N ILE A 588 17.07 54.89 26.95
CA ILE A 588 17.70 55.71 28.00
C ILE A 588 19.09 55.22 28.43
N CYS A 589 19.60 54.10 27.91
CA CYS A 589 20.87 53.54 28.38
C CYS A 589 22.07 54.47 28.08
N ASP A 590 23.12 54.36 28.90
CA ASP A 590 24.36 55.14 28.71
C ASP A 590 25.09 54.79 27.40
N GLU A 591 24.85 53.59 26.87
CA GLU A 591 25.37 53.12 25.59
C GLU A 591 24.70 53.81 24.38
N ASN A 592 23.51 54.42 24.55
CA ASN A 592 22.98 55.31 23.52
C ASN A 592 23.71 56.66 23.56
N ARG A 593 24.91 56.71 22.97
CA ARG A 593 25.80 57.89 23.04
C ARG A 593 25.25 59.13 22.34
N ARG A 594 24.35 58.95 21.35
CA ARG A 594 23.73 60.04 20.57
C ARG A 594 22.24 60.23 20.86
N ALA A 595 21.79 59.83 22.05
CA ALA A 595 20.40 60.02 22.47
C ALA A 595 19.98 61.49 22.33
N ASN A 596 18.87 61.73 21.62
CA ASN A 596 18.31 63.06 21.39
C ASN A 596 16.90 63.17 22.00
N GLU A 597 16.26 64.33 21.83
CA GLU A 597 14.92 64.57 22.38
C GLU A 597 13.84 63.61 21.86
N TYR A 598 14.02 63.01 20.68
CA TYR A 598 13.07 62.04 20.13
C TYR A 598 13.19 60.67 20.78
N ASP A 599 14.40 60.24 21.16
CA ASP A 599 14.62 58.97 21.85
C ASP A 599 13.96 58.97 23.24
N PHE A 600 14.11 60.08 23.98
CA PHE A 600 13.44 60.24 25.27
C PHE A 600 11.93 60.45 25.13
N LYS A 601 11.45 61.14 24.07
CA LYS A 601 10.01 61.24 23.80
C LYS A 601 9.40 59.88 23.51
N LYS A 602 10.03 59.05 22.66
CA LYS A 602 9.59 57.68 22.40
C LYS A 602 9.58 56.82 23.67
N ALA A 603 10.55 57.01 24.56
CA ALA A 603 10.56 56.33 25.85
C ALA A 603 9.38 56.74 26.75
N LEU A 604 8.93 58.00 26.66
CA LEU A 604 7.72 58.47 27.34
C LEU A 604 6.44 57.93 26.68
N ASP A 605 6.38 57.88 25.35
CA ASP A 605 5.24 57.31 24.60
C ASP A 605 5.04 55.83 24.95
N LEU A 606 6.13 55.10 25.16
CA LEU A 606 6.11 53.68 25.54
C LEU A 606 5.47 53.42 26.92
N LEU A 607 5.28 54.45 27.75
CA LEU A 607 4.61 54.33 29.05
C LEU A 607 3.12 54.05 28.91
N GLU A 608 2.48 54.38 27.78
CA GLU A 608 1.08 54.05 27.51
C GLU A 608 0.86 52.52 27.44
N TYR A 609 1.91 51.76 27.14
CA TYR A 609 1.88 50.29 27.02
C TYR A 609 2.33 49.57 28.30
N ILE A 610 2.38 50.28 29.44
CA ILE A 610 2.83 49.76 30.73
C ILE A 610 1.74 50.03 31.79
N ASP A 611 1.32 48.98 32.50
CA ASP A 611 0.28 49.08 33.53
C ASP A 611 0.82 49.40 34.95
N GLU A 612 2.11 49.19 35.21
CA GLU A 612 2.73 49.29 36.54
C GLU A 612 3.92 50.28 36.55
N ASP A 613 4.20 50.93 37.69
CA ASP A 613 5.42 51.74 37.90
C ASP A 613 5.66 52.91 36.92
N ILE A 614 4.58 53.49 36.38
CA ILE A 614 4.63 54.61 35.42
C ILE A 614 5.41 55.81 35.98
N ASP A 615 5.14 56.20 37.23
CA ASP A 615 5.73 57.40 37.83
C ASP A 615 7.22 57.24 38.14
N SER A 616 7.67 56.04 38.54
CA SER A 616 9.08 55.76 38.78
C SER A 616 9.89 55.73 37.48
N LEU A 617 9.35 55.11 36.43
CA LEU A 617 9.94 55.10 35.09
C LEU A 617 9.99 56.51 34.47
N LYS A 618 8.93 57.33 34.63
CA LYS A 618 8.96 58.75 34.23
C LYS A 618 10.10 59.49 34.90
N CYS A 619 10.26 59.31 36.21
CA CYS A 619 11.35 59.91 36.97
C CYS A 619 12.73 59.41 36.50
N GLU A 620 12.87 58.13 36.15
CA GLU A 620 14.12 57.58 35.62
C GLU A 620 14.46 58.17 34.24
N ILE A 621 13.49 58.25 33.33
CA ILE A 621 13.66 58.79 31.97
C ILE A 621 14.11 60.27 32.06
N PHE A 622 13.40 61.08 32.84
CA PHE A 622 13.76 62.48 33.04
C PHE A 622 15.08 62.66 33.78
N GLY A 623 15.37 61.83 34.79
CA GLY A 623 16.63 61.85 35.52
C GLY A 623 17.83 61.57 34.62
N LYS A 624 17.71 60.61 33.69
CA LYS A 624 18.75 60.31 32.69
C LYS A 624 18.87 61.39 31.61
N ALA A 625 17.77 61.99 31.18
CA ALA A 625 17.80 63.14 30.26
C ALA A 625 18.60 64.30 30.88
N LEU A 626 18.33 64.64 32.14
CA LEU A 626 19.03 65.70 32.88
C LEU A 626 20.53 65.44 33.05
N ARG A 627 20.96 64.18 33.21
CA ARG A 627 22.38 63.81 33.32
C ARG A 627 23.16 63.95 32.01
N ARG A 628 22.49 63.91 30.86
CA ARG A 628 23.13 64.01 29.53
C ARG A 628 23.39 65.44 29.11
N ASP A 629 22.60 66.38 29.62
CA ASP A 629 22.84 67.80 29.41
C ASP A 629 24.06 68.27 30.22
N ASP A 630 24.93 69.10 29.62
CA ASP A 630 26.07 69.67 30.33
C ASP A 630 25.66 70.96 31.04
N TRP A 631 25.66 70.91 32.37
CA TRP A 631 25.29 72.03 33.26
C TRP A 631 26.54 72.76 33.80
N SER A 632 27.70 72.55 33.18
CA SER A 632 28.94 73.27 33.43
C SER A 632 28.91 74.60 32.67
N SER A 633 28.92 75.73 33.38
CA SER A 633 28.99 77.11 32.84
C SER A 633 29.83 77.21 31.54
N THR A 634 29.42 77.91 30.48
CA THR A 634 29.20 79.36 30.39
C THR A 634 28.60 79.68 29.03
N ASP A 635 27.59 80.53 28.96
CA ASP A 635 27.58 81.62 28.00
C ASP A 635 27.03 82.85 28.71
N GLY A 636 27.67 84.00 28.53
CA GLY A 636 27.37 85.24 29.23
C GLY A 636 26.06 85.89 28.78
N THR A 637 24.98 85.11 28.69
CA THR A 637 23.61 85.59 28.47
C THR A 637 22.88 85.61 29.80
N ASP A 638 22.42 86.80 30.21
CA ASP A 638 21.64 87.03 31.43
C ASP A 638 20.26 86.32 31.43
N ASP A 639 19.87 85.68 30.31
CA ASP A 639 18.59 84.97 30.18
C ASP A 639 18.77 83.43 30.36
N PRO A 640 18.26 82.85 31.46
CA PRO A 640 18.34 81.41 31.72
C PRO A 640 17.49 80.56 30.75
N LEU A 641 16.53 81.16 30.03
CA LEU A 641 15.69 80.45 29.06
C LEU A 641 16.44 80.24 27.74
N GLU A 642 17.16 81.25 27.23
CA GLU A 642 17.98 81.15 26.01
C GLU A 642 19.13 80.15 26.17
N ALA A 643 19.82 80.19 27.31
CA ALA A 643 20.93 79.28 27.61
C ALA A 643 20.49 77.79 27.72
N ALA A 644 19.21 77.54 28.02
CA ALA A 644 18.68 76.20 28.19
C ALA A 644 17.96 75.66 26.95
N LYS A 645 17.77 76.46 25.88
CA LYS A 645 17.06 76.03 24.66
C LYS A 645 17.69 74.84 23.98
N ASP A 646 19.02 74.70 24.07
CA ASP A 646 19.73 73.61 23.43
C ASP A 646 19.72 72.30 24.22
N SER A 647 19.32 72.35 25.50
CA SER A 647 19.22 71.17 26.36
C SER A 647 18.14 70.19 25.87
N ILE A 648 18.46 68.90 25.95
CA ILE A 648 17.59 67.80 25.55
C ILE A 648 16.34 67.82 26.44
N PHE A 649 16.50 68.08 27.73
CA PHE A 649 15.39 68.16 28.68
C PHE A 649 14.37 69.26 28.34
N VAL A 650 14.82 70.47 28.02
CA VAL A 650 13.90 71.59 27.66
C VAL A 650 13.22 71.33 26.31
N LYS A 651 13.92 70.73 25.34
CA LYS A 651 13.32 70.30 24.07
C LYS A 651 12.22 69.25 24.26
N ILE A 652 12.39 68.31 25.19
CA ILE A 652 11.35 67.34 25.55
C ILE A 652 10.15 68.07 26.17
N LEU A 653 10.39 68.94 27.15
CA LEU A 653 9.30 69.70 27.80
C LEU A 653 8.49 70.55 26.81
N LEU A 654 9.15 71.23 25.87
CA LEU A 654 8.49 72.01 24.83
C LEU A 654 7.62 71.14 23.91
N LYS A 655 8.07 69.92 23.57
CA LYS A 655 7.25 68.98 22.78
C LYS A 655 6.04 68.47 23.56
N LEU A 656 6.21 68.18 24.85
CA LEU A 656 5.09 67.78 25.71
C LEU A 656 4.05 68.90 25.87
N ILE A 657 4.48 70.18 25.89
CA ILE A 657 3.57 71.34 25.87
C ILE A 657 2.78 71.40 24.56
N GLN A 658 3.43 71.19 23.41
CA GLN A 658 2.78 71.23 22.09
C GLN A 658 1.70 70.14 21.92
N GLU A 659 1.86 68.99 22.57
CA GLU A 659 0.93 67.86 22.51
C GLU A 659 -0.17 67.91 23.60
N GLY A 660 -0.12 68.90 24.51
CA GLY A 660 -1.16 69.13 25.51
C GLY A 660 -1.16 68.16 26.70
N GLU A 661 -0.06 67.43 26.93
CA GLU A 661 0.06 66.51 28.06
C GLU A 661 0.14 67.28 29.40
N LYS A 662 -0.69 66.87 30.39
CA LYS A 662 -0.79 67.53 31.69
C LYS A 662 0.08 66.89 32.78
N ARG A 663 0.72 67.75 33.58
CA ARG A 663 1.31 67.51 34.92
C ARG A 663 2.11 66.20 35.07
N SER A 664 3.40 66.24 34.73
CA SER A 664 4.37 65.45 35.48
C SER A 664 4.69 66.17 36.80
N ARG A 665 4.70 65.44 37.92
CA ARG A 665 5.14 65.98 39.22
C ARG A 665 6.66 66.10 39.22
N LEU A 666 7.19 67.05 38.45
CA LEU A 666 8.62 67.37 38.35
C LEU A 666 9.26 67.80 39.68
N ARG A 667 8.47 68.00 40.74
CA ARG A 667 8.97 68.21 42.11
C ARG A 667 9.69 66.96 42.66
N GLU A 668 9.26 65.77 42.28
CA GLU A 668 9.86 64.49 42.72
C GLU A 668 11.22 64.22 42.03
N LEU A 669 11.47 64.81 40.85
CA LEU A 669 12.78 64.77 40.17
C LEU A 669 13.88 65.47 40.98
N LEU A 670 13.53 66.51 41.74
CA LEU A 670 14.47 67.21 42.64
C LEU A 670 14.80 66.38 43.89
N GLU A 671 14.05 65.33 44.19
CA GLU A 671 14.23 64.48 45.38
C GLU A 671 15.08 63.23 45.10
N LEU A 672 15.29 62.85 43.83
CA LEU A 672 16.10 61.68 43.45
C LEU A 672 17.55 61.77 43.98
N GLU A 673 17.99 60.72 44.69
CA GLU A 673 19.35 60.56 45.21
C GLU A 673 20.41 60.51 44.09
N ASP A 674 19.98 60.01 42.92
CA ASP A 674 20.75 59.89 41.69
C ASP A 674 21.25 61.23 41.12
N LEU A 675 20.62 62.36 41.47
CA LEU A 675 21.02 63.70 41.00
C LEU A 675 21.91 64.45 42.00
N SER A 676 22.36 63.81 43.07
CA SER A 676 23.19 64.42 44.14
C SER A 676 24.45 65.14 43.63
N GLY A 677 25.10 64.63 42.58
CA GLY A 677 26.26 65.27 41.94
C GLY A 677 25.92 66.59 41.22
N LEU A 678 24.72 66.69 40.63
CA LEU A 678 24.24 67.90 39.93
C LEU A 678 23.62 68.92 40.90
N LYS A 679 23.02 68.47 42.01
CA LYS A 679 22.54 69.33 43.11
C LYS A 679 23.64 70.16 43.78
N SER A 680 24.91 69.73 43.66
CA SER A 680 26.06 70.50 44.17
C SER A 680 26.36 71.78 43.36
N LYS A 681 25.75 71.94 42.18
CA LYS A 681 25.91 73.12 41.31
C LYS A 681 24.70 74.07 41.48
N PRO A 682 24.87 75.28 42.03
CA PRO A 682 23.75 76.21 42.26
C PRO A 682 23.10 76.73 40.96
N TYR A 683 23.85 76.74 39.86
CA TYR A 683 23.35 77.15 38.53
C TYR A 683 22.32 76.15 37.97
N PHE A 684 22.49 74.86 38.24
CA PHE A 684 21.58 73.80 37.77
C PHE A 684 20.18 73.94 38.41
N GLU A 685 20.12 74.15 39.73
CA GLU A 685 18.85 74.31 40.45
C GLU A 685 18.10 75.58 40.02
N PHE A 686 18.82 76.67 39.74
CA PHE A 686 18.24 77.91 39.24
C PHE A 686 17.63 77.76 37.85
N VAL A 687 18.37 77.20 36.88
CA VAL A 687 17.91 77.02 35.50
C VAL A 687 16.75 76.03 35.41
N LEU A 688 16.77 74.96 36.21
CA LEU A 688 15.67 73.98 36.25
C LEU A 688 14.38 74.60 36.81
N ARG A 689 14.46 75.42 37.87
CA ARG A 689 13.31 76.15 38.42
C ARG A 689 12.76 77.19 37.44
N ALA A 690 13.64 77.95 36.77
CA ALA A 690 13.24 78.96 35.79
C ALA A 690 12.49 78.32 34.59
N ASN A 691 13.02 77.23 34.03
CA ASN A 691 12.35 76.50 32.95
C ASN A 691 11.04 75.84 33.41
N TYR A 692 10.96 75.42 34.68
CA TYR A 692 9.73 74.87 35.25
C TYR A 692 8.65 75.93 35.46
N GLU A 693 9.00 77.12 35.93
CA GLU A 693 8.07 78.26 36.04
C GLU A 693 7.54 78.66 34.66
N HIS A 694 8.41 78.74 33.65
CA HIS A 694 7.99 78.98 32.26
C HIS A 694 7.08 77.85 31.71
N TYR A 695 7.38 76.59 32.02
CA TYR A 695 6.52 75.45 31.66
C TYR A 695 5.13 75.54 32.32
N LEU A 696 5.07 75.98 33.58
CA LEU A 696 3.82 76.19 34.30
C LEU A 696 3.00 77.36 33.73
N GLU A 697 3.66 78.44 33.31
CA GLU A 697 3.01 79.59 32.67
C GLU A 697 2.47 79.24 31.28
N ALA A 698 3.20 78.43 30.49
CA ALA A 698 2.78 78.00 29.16
C ALA A 698 1.65 76.95 29.16
N GLN A 699 1.35 76.34 30.31
CA GLN A 699 0.24 75.39 30.50
C GLN A 699 -1.05 76.01 31.06
N MET A 700 -1.02 77.28 31.48
CA MET A 700 -2.22 78.06 31.81
C MET A 700 -2.83 78.67 30.54
#